data_AF-A0AAE4EFC0-F1
#
_entry.id   AF-A0AAE4EFC0-F1
#
_cell.length_a   1.000
_cell.length_b   1.000
_cell.length_c   1.000
_cell.angle_alpha   90.00
_cell.angle_beta   90.00
_cell.angle_gamma   90.00
#
_symmetry.space_group_name_H-M   'P 1'
#
loop_
_entity.id
_entity.type
_entity.pdbx_description
1 polymer ?
#
loop_
_entity_poly.entity_id
_entity_poly.type
_entity_poly.pdbx_seq_one_letter_code
_entity_poly.pdbx_strand_id
1 'polypeptide(L)'
;MAMRTLRLLLTAVLVGALLPVVSPGVATAVTLPPGFVLRDTDTGLGPYELTDFAYLPDNSVLATGKSGAVRWLPVGGAGRTIATLPVRTEEDLGLVGVAVAPGYATSRAIYLTRSINAGGGFVMRLSKFTVTVDAAGAPTGLTGEQPLFEVPGTSNVHGIDAVIAAPDGTLWLSVGDSSDYRMMDPAALRALDVNQPYGKIFHLTASGQGVPGNPYYDAADPGSTASKVFARGFRNPFRFSIDPNLGLPVAGDVGWSNWEEVDVVQRGANHGWPCWEGSRPTPGYSGLAGCAGVPNQPPIHEYTHGTGPMNGNSVTGGIVYSGASYPAAYRGSYFFGDYVANKVWTLRYDGQGKLSQAPENPPVFTGVGGPVKFAAAPNGDIVFADILSGNVRRLSYSAGNTAPVAKATTATNPDTRTVTFDGSASVDYDNDTLAYDWEFGDGTTAADAGPKVSHTYPAGTASFTAKLRVRDPLGLGGEVAIVVAPGNRTPALTLNTPGSATFAVNQTVSVSATASDAEDGALPITWTTAVRHCPSEATCHSHPGVGGTGSSFSQPFTAHPDSRMELTATVTDSAGVTTAKTYTALPRQHRITLRGTQPAELSIPVAGGVSSAMVTEGASFDVEAAPLAIDGVSKFTGWQGGPADPKWIVTVGSADLTLTANYATPIDQRYDTDPALRASLGAPAGAEITDGPVHYRVHANGRLYWSAGTGTRYVTGPVLDKYLALGGHALLGPPTSDTATTPDGVAQYNHFLANGTVGSIYSTAATGAHLVTGEIRKRWAALDYERGVGYPTTDELATPDGVARYNHFVKGGNVGSIYYTVATGGHAISGEIRKKWAALDYERGLGYPTTDELGTPDGVARYNHFAKGGTVGSIYYTAATGARAINGEIRKKWAALDYERGLGYPTTDELATPDGRGRYNHFTKGGSIYYTTATGAHMVKGEIRNRWAALGWEYSYLRYPKSDEYVTNGWYRSDFEGGYITYSAVGSRDFRW
;
A
#
# COMPACT_ATOMS: atom_id res chain seq x y z
N MET A 1 55.41 -28.44 44.84
CA MET A 1 54.65 -28.94 46.01
C MET A 1 53.23 -28.41 45.84
N ALA A 2 52.16 -29.22 45.72
CA ALA A 2 51.61 -30.14 46.72
C ALA A 2 51.17 -29.40 48.00
N MET A 3 49.95 -29.55 48.55
CA MET A 3 48.87 -30.50 48.26
C MET A 3 47.53 -30.06 48.93
N ARG A 4 46.39 -30.49 48.38
CA ARG A 4 45.17 -31.05 49.05
C ARG A 4 44.59 -30.35 50.31
N THR A 5 43.38 -29.75 50.30
CA THR A 5 41.99 -30.30 50.21
C THR A 5 41.35 -30.82 51.51
N LEU A 6 40.13 -30.33 51.82
CA LEU A 6 38.96 -31.10 52.29
C LEU A 6 37.71 -30.22 51.99
N ARG A 7 36.77 -30.57 51.09
CA ARG A 7 35.65 -31.56 51.17
C ARG A 7 34.76 -31.28 52.39
N LEU A 8 33.43 -31.23 52.35
CA LEU A 8 32.38 -31.96 51.61
C LEU A 8 31.58 -31.01 50.64
N LEU A 9 30.58 -31.38 49.82
CA LEU A 9 30.09 -32.68 49.29
C LEU A 9 29.51 -32.56 47.85
N LEU A 10 29.42 -33.72 47.19
CA LEU A 10 28.75 -34.13 45.94
C LEU A 10 27.21 -33.91 45.95
N THR A 11 26.45 -33.89 44.84
CA THR A 11 26.50 -34.80 43.66
C THR A 11 26.41 -34.14 42.28
N ALA A 12 26.96 -34.83 41.28
CA ALA A 12 26.81 -34.52 39.87
C ALA A 12 25.68 -35.33 39.23
N VAL A 13 24.96 -34.73 38.28
CA VAL A 13 24.12 -35.42 37.29
C VAL A 13 24.48 -34.85 35.92
N LEU A 14 24.75 -35.75 34.96
CA LEU A 14 25.08 -35.45 33.58
C LEU A 14 23.90 -35.95 32.71
N VAL A 15 23.06 -35.03 32.24
CA VAL A 15 21.96 -35.31 31.30
C VAL A 15 21.92 -34.19 30.27
N GLY A 16 21.60 -34.55 29.02
CA GLY A 16 21.82 -33.72 27.84
C GLY A 16 21.05 -32.40 27.80
N ALA A 17 21.51 -31.51 26.93
CA ALA A 17 20.74 -30.36 26.50
C ALA A 17 19.37 -30.82 26.00
N LEU A 18 18.31 -30.33 26.65
CA LEU A 18 16.96 -30.44 26.15
C LEU A 18 16.86 -29.59 24.88
N LEU A 19 17.13 -30.23 23.74
CA LEU A 19 16.21 -30.08 22.61
C LEU A 19 14.79 -30.20 23.18
N PRO A 20 13.84 -29.33 22.80
CA PRO A 20 12.46 -29.67 23.02
C PRO A 20 12.22 -30.98 22.28
N VAL A 21 12.13 -32.07 23.03
CA VAL A 21 11.44 -33.26 22.57
C VAL A 21 10.01 -32.78 22.40
N VAL A 22 9.69 -32.39 21.16
CA VAL A 22 8.32 -32.34 20.69
C VAL A 22 7.83 -33.77 20.82
N SER A 23 7.29 -34.09 22.01
CA SER A 23 6.38 -35.20 22.17
C SER A 23 5.41 -35.09 21.00
N PRO A 24 5.21 -36.12 20.18
CA PRO A 24 4.33 -36.03 19.03
C PRO A 24 2.99 -35.53 19.56
N GLY A 25 2.68 -34.27 19.24
CA GLY A 25 1.52 -33.60 19.81
C GLY A 25 0.32 -34.45 19.46
N VAL A 26 -0.58 -34.67 20.44
CA VAL A 26 -1.88 -35.26 20.14
C VAL A 26 -2.47 -34.39 19.03
N ALA A 27 -2.54 -34.94 17.82
CA ALA A 27 -2.88 -34.16 16.64
C ALA A 27 -4.22 -33.48 16.91
N THR A 28 -4.22 -32.14 16.95
CA THR A 28 -5.44 -31.39 17.21
C THR A 28 -6.41 -31.73 16.11
N ALA A 29 -7.58 -32.28 16.49
CA ALA A 29 -8.57 -32.72 15.54
C ALA A 29 -8.92 -31.58 14.58
N VAL A 30 -8.75 -31.84 13.27
CA VAL A 30 -8.99 -30.82 12.24
C VAL A 30 -10.42 -30.31 12.39
N THR A 31 -10.57 -29.01 12.58
CA THR A 31 -11.86 -28.33 12.63
C THR A 31 -11.97 -27.45 11.40
N LEU A 32 -13.02 -27.67 10.61
CA LEU A 32 -13.35 -26.92 9.40
C LEU A 32 -14.83 -26.50 9.47
N PRO A 33 -15.25 -25.42 8.79
CA PRO A 33 -16.67 -25.09 8.67
C PRO A 33 -17.44 -26.20 7.91
N PRO A 34 -18.76 -26.36 8.15
CA PRO A 34 -19.56 -27.36 7.45
C PRO A 34 -19.42 -27.30 5.93
N GLY A 35 -19.17 -28.46 5.30
CA GLY A 35 -18.95 -28.61 3.86
C GLY A 35 -17.50 -28.42 3.40
N PHE A 36 -16.58 -27.97 4.25
CA PHE A 36 -15.15 -27.94 3.91
C PHE A 36 -14.44 -29.26 4.25
N VAL A 37 -13.55 -29.69 3.35
CA VAL A 37 -12.61 -30.80 3.54
C VAL A 37 -11.20 -30.39 3.12
N LEU A 38 -10.19 -30.99 3.74
CA LEU A 38 -8.79 -30.88 3.30
C LEU A 38 -8.44 -32.06 2.40
N ARG A 39 -7.86 -31.77 1.22
CA ARG A 39 -7.26 -32.79 0.34
C ARG A 39 -5.75 -32.58 0.26
N ASP A 40 -5.01 -33.66 0.40
CA ASP A 40 -3.56 -33.64 0.34
C ASP A 40 -3.07 -34.04 -1.06
N THR A 41 -2.07 -33.32 -1.56
CA THR A 41 -1.24 -33.72 -2.69
C THR A 41 0.16 -33.98 -2.15
N ASP A 42 0.55 -35.26 -2.10
CA ASP A 42 1.90 -35.68 -1.72
C ASP A 42 2.91 -35.14 -2.72
N THR A 43 3.84 -34.32 -2.24
CA THR A 43 4.91 -33.78 -3.09
C THR A 43 6.11 -34.71 -3.17
N GLY A 44 6.26 -35.66 -2.25
CA GLY A 44 7.49 -36.41 -1.99
C GLY A 44 8.61 -35.59 -1.35
N LEU A 45 8.29 -34.40 -0.80
CA LEU A 45 9.12 -33.70 0.18
C LEU A 45 8.71 -34.15 1.58
N GLY A 46 9.69 -34.26 2.48
CA GLY A 46 9.40 -34.60 3.88
C GLY A 46 8.91 -33.41 4.70
N PRO A 47 8.55 -33.65 5.98
CA PRO A 47 8.36 -32.59 6.97
C PRO A 47 9.52 -31.58 6.97
N TYR A 48 9.16 -30.30 7.04
CA TYR A 48 10.02 -29.13 7.03
C TYR A 48 10.77 -28.83 5.73
N GLU A 49 10.51 -29.57 4.64
CA GLU A 49 11.08 -29.27 3.32
C GLU A 49 10.19 -28.37 2.45
N LEU A 50 8.87 -28.57 2.37
CA LEU A 50 8.04 -27.79 1.44
C LEU A 50 7.96 -26.30 1.82
N THR A 51 8.54 -25.41 1.01
CA THR A 51 8.61 -23.96 1.25
C THR A 51 7.69 -23.12 0.37
N ASP A 52 7.48 -23.54 -0.89
CA ASP A 52 6.66 -22.85 -1.88
C ASP A 52 6.24 -23.82 -3.00
N PHE A 53 5.22 -23.46 -3.78
CA PHE A 53 4.76 -24.19 -4.96
C PHE A 53 4.07 -23.25 -5.96
N ALA A 54 4.11 -23.63 -7.25
CA ALA A 54 3.44 -22.93 -8.33
C ALA A 54 2.84 -23.91 -9.35
N TYR A 55 1.64 -23.60 -9.84
CA TYR A 55 1.03 -24.33 -10.94
C TYR A 55 1.66 -23.94 -12.28
N LEU A 56 1.88 -24.93 -13.14
CA LEU A 56 2.18 -24.76 -14.56
C LEU A 56 0.87 -24.67 -15.38
N PRO A 57 0.91 -24.18 -16.64
CA PRO A 57 -0.29 -24.02 -17.47
C PRO A 57 -1.05 -25.31 -17.81
N ASP A 58 -0.44 -26.48 -17.59
CA ASP A 58 -1.05 -27.81 -17.74
C ASP A 58 -1.62 -28.35 -16.40
N ASN A 59 -1.71 -27.50 -15.38
CA ASN A 59 -2.11 -27.80 -13.99
C ASN A 59 -1.17 -28.76 -13.23
N SER A 60 -0.02 -29.13 -13.80
CA SER A 60 1.06 -29.78 -13.05
C SER A 60 1.71 -28.78 -12.08
N VAL A 61 2.36 -29.27 -11.02
CA VAL A 61 2.90 -28.42 -9.94
C VAL A 61 4.42 -28.45 -9.94
N LEU A 62 5.06 -27.29 -9.78
CA LEU A 62 6.42 -27.17 -9.29
C LEU A 62 6.40 -26.90 -7.78
N ALA A 63 7.16 -27.67 -7.00
CA ALA A 63 7.29 -27.52 -5.55
C ALA A 63 8.76 -27.37 -5.16
N THR A 64 9.06 -26.49 -4.20
CA THR A 64 10.42 -26.27 -3.68
C THR A 64 10.63 -26.88 -2.31
N GLY A 65 11.73 -27.61 -2.17
CA GLY A 65 12.28 -28.09 -0.91
C GLY A 65 13.32 -27.12 -0.36
N LYS A 66 13.25 -26.78 0.93
CA LYS A 66 14.18 -25.91 1.66
C LYS A 66 15.64 -26.27 1.40
N SER A 67 15.96 -27.57 1.37
CA SER A 67 17.28 -28.11 1.07
C SER A 67 17.67 -28.07 -0.41
N GLY A 68 17.00 -27.24 -1.22
CA GLY A 68 17.37 -26.92 -2.60
C GLY A 68 16.70 -27.80 -3.67
N ALA A 69 15.79 -28.69 -3.31
CA ALA A 69 15.09 -29.53 -4.28
C ALA A 69 14.05 -28.74 -5.07
N VAL A 70 14.01 -28.91 -6.39
CA VAL A 70 12.90 -28.48 -7.25
C VAL A 70 12.23 -29.74 -7.79
N ARG A 71 10.95 -29.94 -7.45
CA ARG A 71 10.18 -31.13 -7.82
C ARG A 71 9.03 -30.74 -8.75
N TRP A 72 8.76 -31.61 -9.72
CA TRP A 72 7.63 -31.52 -10.64
C TRP A 72 6.65 -32.66 -10.36
N LEU A 73 5.38 -32.32 -10.21
CA LEU A 73 4.28 -33.24 -9.96
C LEU A 73 3.31 -33.21 -11.15
N PRO A 74 3.19 -34.28 -11.96
CA PRO A 74 2.17 -34.36 -13.01
C PRO A 74 0.76 -34.49 -12.40
N VAL A 75 -0.26 -34.05 -13.16
CA VAL A 75 -1.67 -34.24 -12.76
C VAL A 75 -1.98 -35.74 -12.66
N GLY A 76 -2.37 -36.20 -11.47
CA GLY A 76 -2.76 -37.59 -11.22
C GLY A 76 -1.62 -38.62 -11.23
N GLY A 77 -0.35 -38.19 -11.18
CA GLY A 77 0.82 -39.09 -11.19
C GLY A 77 1.87 -38.75 -10.13
N ALA A 78 2.84 -39.64 -9.94
CA ALA A 78 3.90 -39.46 -8.96
C ALA A 78 4.93 -38.39 -9.38
N GLY A 79 5.30 -37.50 -8.45
CA GLY A 79 6.25 -36.42 -8.70
C GLY A 79 7.73 -36.83 -8.70
N ARG A 80 8.56 -36.11 -9.47
CA ARG A 80 10.01 -36.32 -9.59
C ARG A 80 10.80 -35.04 -9.27
N THR A 81 12.00 -35.19 -8.70
CA THR A 81 12.97 -34.09 -8.60
C THR A 81 13.54 -33.80 -9.99
N ILE A 82 13.47 -32.54 -10.41
CA ILE A 82 14.04 -32.07 -11.69
C ILE A 82 15.36 -31.31 -11.50
N ALA A 83 15.58 -30.69 -10.33
CA ALA A 83 16.86 -30.08 -9.99
C ALA A 83 17.13 -30.14 -8.49
N THR A 84 18.41 -30.08 -8.13
CA THR A 84 18.87 -29.81 -6.76
C THR A 84 19.86 -28.66 -6.83
N LEU A 85 19.55 -27.57 -6.15
CA LEU A 85 20.29 -26.31 -6.20
C LEU A 85 21.13 -26.13 -4.92
N PRO A 86 22.36 -25.57 -5.01
CA PRO A 86 23.10 -25.20 -3.81
C PRO A 86 22.35 -24.11 -3.04
N VAL A 87 22.23 -24.31 -1.74
CA VAL A 87 21.50 -23.45 -0.79
C VAL A 87 22.25 -23.35 0.53
N ARG A 88 21.90 -22.33 1.32
CA ARG A 88 22.19 -22.18 2.73
C ARG A 88 20.89 -22.40 3.51
N THR A 89 20.89 -23.21 4.57
CA THR A 89 19.66 -23.80 5.16
C THR A 89 19.45 -23.57 6.67
N GLU A 90 20.30 -22.79 7.33
CA GLU A 90 20.12 -22.44 8.74
C GLU A 90 18.86 -21.59 8.96
N GLU A 91 18.16 -21.81 10.09
CA GLU A 91 16.92 -21.13 10.51
C GLU A 91 15.85 -21.05 9.41
N ASP A 92 15.55 -19.88 8.82
CA ASP A 92 14.54 -19.72 7.76
C ASP A 92 15.13 -19.74 6.33
N LEU A 93 16.46 -19.77 6.19
CA LEU A 93 17.13 -19.76 4.89
C LEU A 93 16.91 -21.09 4.13
N GLY A 94 16.95 -21.02 2.80
CA GLY A 94 16.91 -22.19 1.94
C GLY A 94 16.71 -21.83 0.47
N LEU A 95 16.09 -22.75 -0.27
CA LEU A 95 15.28 -22.43 -1.46
C LEU A 95 13.84 -22.21 -0.99
N VAL A 96 13.34 -20.99 -1.11
CA VAL A 96 12.18 -20.53 -0.33
C VAL A 96 11.06 -19.89 -1.15
N GLY A 97 11.24 -19.69 -2.46
CA GLY A 97 10.18 -19.21 -3.33
C GLY A 97 10.31 -19.65 -4.79
N VAL A 98 9.16 -19.81 -5.45
CA VAL A 98 9.03 -20.14 -6.88
C VAL A 98 7.90 -19.36 -7.56
N ALA A 99 8.21 -18.71 -8.68
CA ALA A 99 7.21 -18.11 -9.56
C ALA A 99 7.36 -18.59 -10.99
N VAL A 100 6.22 -18.82 -11.66
CA VAL A 100 6.13 -19.25 -13.06
C VAL A 100 5.84 -18.02 -13.91
N ALA A 101 6.64 -17.76 -14.96
CA ALA A 101 6.41 -16.60 -15.81
C ALA A 101 5.04 -16.70 -16.53
N PRO A 102 4.30 -15.59 -16.72
CA PRO A 102 3.03 -15.62 -17.48
C PRO A 102 3.18 -16.25 -18.88
N GLY A 103 4.30 -15.99 -19.55
CA GLY A 103 4.66 -16.60 -20.83
C GLY A 103 5.31 -17.99 -20.74
N TYR A 104 5.11 -18.78 -19.67
CA TYR A 104 5.82 -20.05 -19.46
C TYR A 104 5.64 -21.05 -20.60
N ALA A 105 4.46 -21.12 -21.21
CA ALA A 105 4.16 -22.08 -22.30
C ALA A 105 5.16 -22.00 -23.48
N THR A 106 5.69 -20.80 -23.75
CA THR A 106 6.68 -20.53 -24.80
C THR A 106 8.09 -20.40 -24.23
N SER A 107 8.28 -19.55 -23.21
CA SER A 107 9.60 -19.21 -22.65
C SER A 107 10.20 -20.26 -21.72
N ARG A 108 9.36 -21.13 -21.14
CA ARG A 108 9.70 -22.06 -20.04
C ARG A 108 10.38 -21.40 -18.84
N ALA A 109 10.19 -20.10 -18.66
CA ALA A 109 10.88 -19.32 -17.64
C ALA A 109 10.21 -19.45 -16.26
N ILE A 110 11.01 -19.72 -15.24
CA ILE A 110 10.63 -19.65 -13.83
C ILE A 110 11.60 -18.74 -13.08
N TYR A 111 11.20 -18.31 -11.89
CA TYR A 111 11.99 -17.49 -10.98
C TYR A 111 12.08 -18.18 -9.63
N LEU A 112 13.26 -18.19 -9.02
CA LEU A 112 13.54 -18.84 -7.73
C LEU A 112 14.25 -17.88 -6.78
N THR A 113 13.82 -17.83 -5.51
CA THR A 113 14.48 -17.11 -4.42
C THR A 113 15.22 -18.09 -3.50
N ARG A 114 16.50 -17.82 -3.23
CA ARG A 114 17.33 -18.66 -2.36
C ARG A 114 18.48 -17.93 -1.69
N SER A 115 18.93 -18.49 -0.58
CA SER A 115 20.16 -18.12 0.12
C SER A 115 21.33 -19.03 -0.30
N ILE A 116 22.52 -18.48 -0.56
CA ILE A 116 23.67 -19.20 -1.14
C ILE A 116 24.96 -18.79 -0.41
N ASN A 117 25.76 -19.77 0.05
CA ASN A 117 27.07 -19.52 0.66
C ASN A 117 28.04 -18.82 -0.31
N ALA A 118 28.67 -17.73 0.14
CA ALA A 118 29.56 -16.91 -0.67
C ALA A 118 30.61 -16.18 0.19
N GLY A 119 31.90 -16.31 -0.14
CA GLY A 119 32.96 -15.41 0.35
C GLY A 119 33.12 -15.30 1.88
N GLY A 120 32.88 -16.38 2.64
CA GLY A 120 32.93 -16.36 4.11
C GLY A 120 31.62 -15.93 4.79
N GLY A 121 30.61 -15.56 4.01
CA GLY A 121 29.23 -15.31 4.43
C GLY A 121 28.26 -15.95 3.44
N PHE A 122 27.17 -15.24 3.12
CA PHE A 122 26.19 -15.70 2.14
C PHE A 122 25.49 -14.53 1.44
N VAL A 123 24.89 -14.83 0.29
CA VAL A 123 24.03 -13.90 -0.47
C VAL A 123 22.61 -14.44 -0.58
N MET A 124 21.67 -13.52 -0.68
CA MET A 124 20.25 -13.75 -0.90
C MET A 124 19.94 -13.35 -2.35
N ARG A 125 19.45 -14.29 -3.17
CA ARG A 125 19.37 -14.14 -4.62
C ARG A 125 18.00 -14.52 -5.19
N LEU A 126 17.47 -13.66 -6.04
CA LEU A 126 16.42 -13.97 -7.02
C LEU A 126 17.09 -14.30 -8.37
N SER A 127 16.81 -15.46 -8.93
CA SER A 127 17.29 -15.87 -10.25
C SER A 127 16.16 -16.32 -11.16
N LYS A 128 16.26 -15.97 -12.45
CA LYS A 128 15.50 -16.59 -13.52
C LYS A 128 16.18 -17.87 -13.99
N PHE A 129 15.41 -18.90 -14.28
CA PHE A 129 15.84 -20.15 -14.90
C PHE A 129 14.94 -20.49 -16.09
N THR A 130 15.44 -21.34 -16.99
CA THR A 130 14.64 -21.99 -18.04
C THR A 130 14.43 -23.46 -17.68
N VAL A 131 13.19 -23.92 -17.65
CA VAL A 131 12.86 -25.34 -17.44
C VAL A 131 13.14 -26.12 -18.73
N THR A 132 13.96 -27.17 -18.63
CA THR A 132 14.13 -28.13 -19.73
C THR A 132 13.00 -29.14 -19.71
N VAL A 133 12.57 -29.60 -20.88
CA VAL A 133 11.47 -30.56 -21.04
C VAL A 133 11.90 -31.75 -21.91
N ASP A 134 11.23 -32.89 -21.75
CA ASP A 134 11.36 -34.02 -22.67
C ASP A 134 10.50 -33.84 -23.93
N ALA A 135 10.50 -34.83 -24.83
CA ALA A 135 9.76 -34.80 -26.09
C ALA A 135 8.23 -34.75 -25.92
N ALA A 136 7.70 -35.10 -24.75
CA ALA A 136 6.28 -34.95 -24.41
C ALA A 136 5.97 -33.58 -23.77
N GLY A 137 6.98 -32.73 -23.56
CA GLY A 137 6.85 -31.42 -22.94
C GLY A 137 6.92 -31.45 -21.40
N ALA A 138 7.19 -32.60 -20.78
CA ALA A 138 7.24 -32.71 -19.33
C ALA A 138 8.59 -32.20 -18.76
N PRO A 139 8.59 -31.39 -17.68
CA PRO A 139 9.79 -30.90 -17.00
C PRO A 139 10.80 -31.99 -16.61
N THR A 140 12.05 -31.81 -17.03
CA THR A 140 13.19 -32.72 -16.77
C THR A 140 14.34 -32.08 -16.01
N GLY A 141 14.44 -30.75 -16.00
CA GLY A 141 15.59 -30.05 -15.43
C GLY A 141 15.49 -28.52 -15.48
N LEU A 142 16.54 -27.85 -15.01
CA LEU A 142 16.70 -26.39 -15.06
C LEU A 142 18.02 -26.03 -15.76
N THR A 143 18.02 -24.95 -16.53
CA THR A 143 19.21 -24.40 -17.19
C THR A 143 19.16 -22.86 -17.26
N GLY A 144 20.29 -22.24 -17.61
CA GLY A 144 20.37 -20.81 -17.90
C GLY A 144 20.03 -19.91 -16.69
N GLU A 145 20.67 -20.13 -15.54
CA GLU A 145 20.54 -19.24 -14.38
C GLU A 145 20.94 -17.81 -14.75
N GLN A 146 20.04 -16.86 -14.49
CA GLN A 146 20.27 -15.43 -14.64
C GLN A 146 19.91 -14.74 -13.31
N PRO A 147 20.91 -14.30 -12.50
CA PRO A 147 20.66 -13.50 -11.31
C PRO A 147 20.00 -12.17 -11.70
N LEU A 148 18.87 -11.84 -11.05
CA LEU A 148 18.13 -10.60 -11.28
C LEU A 148 18.21 -9.63 -10.10
N PHE A 149 18.36 -10.16 -8.89
CA PHE A 149 18.56 -9.42 -7.66
C PHE A 149 19.46 -10.24 -6.75
N GLU A 150 20.47 -9.62 -6.15
CA GLU A 150 21.41 -10.26 -5.22
C GLU A 150 21.86 -9.26 -4.17
N VAL A 151 21.80 -9.65 -2.90
CA VAL A 151 22.24 -8.82 -1.76
C VAL A 151 22.95 -9.69 -0.70
N PRO A 152 23.92 -9.16 0.06
CA PRO A 152 24.52 -9.89 1.17
C PRO A 152 23.50 -10.18 2.27
N GLY A 153 23.50 -11.38 2.84
CA GLY A 153 22.77 -11.67 4.08
C GLY A 153 23.60 -11.30 5.30
N THR A 154 23.01 -10.64 6.30
CA THR A 154 23.72 -10.19 7.52
C THR A 154 23.35 -10.99 8.77
N SER A 155 22.11 -11.48 8.84
CA SER A 155 21.63 -12.44 9.83
C SER A 155 21.16 -13.70 9.12
N ASN A 156 21.12 -14.84 9.81
CA ASN A 156 20.59 -16.09 9.26
C ASN A 156 19.06 -16.23 9.41
N VAL A 157 18.35 -15.12 9.68
CA VAL A 157 16.89 -15.02 9.67
C VAL A 157 16.43 -13.82 8.84
N HIS A 158 15.13 -13.78 8.51
CA HIS A 158 14.43 -12.74 7.75
C HIS A 158 15.11 -12.48 6.40
N GLY A 159 15.13 -13.53 5.58
CA GLY A 159 15.90 -13.60 4.34
C GLY A 159 15.26 -12.92 3.13
N ILE A 160 15.43 -13.55 1.97
CA ILE A 160 14.69 -13.26 0.74
C ILE A 160 13.55 -14.26 0.64
N ASP A 161 12.32 -13.79 0.39
CA ASP A 161 11.13 -14.62 0.58
C ASP A 161 10.31 -14.76 -0.70
N ALA A 162 9.12 -14.17 -0.73
CA ALA A 162 8.15 -14.37 -1.78
C ALA A 162 8.59 -13.71 -3.08
N VAL A 163 8.50 -14.46 -4.18
CA VAL A 163 8.54 -13.94 -5.54
C VAL A 163 7.18 -14.16 -6.20
N ILE A 164 6.66 -13.13 -6.89
CA ILE A 164 5.45 -13.23 -7.71
C ILE A 164 5.78 -12.73 -9.10
N ALA A 165 5.52 -13.54 -10.14
CA ALA A 165 5.53 -13.07 -11.52
C ALA A 165 4.11 -12.59 -11.87
N ALA A 166 3.93 -11.28 -11.94
CA ALA A 166 2.62 -10.68 -12.19
C ALA A 166 2.20 -10.83 -13.66
N PRO A 167 0.89 -10.86 -13.99
CA PRO A 167 0.43 -11.09 -15.37
C PRO A 167 0.78 -9.98 -16.37
N ASP A 168 1.27 -8.83 -15.90
CA ASP A 168 1.82 -7.74 -16.75
C ASP A 168 3.29 -7.95 -17.14
N GLY A 169 3.92 -9.06 -16.70
CA GLY A 169 5.32 -9.38 -16.95
C GLY A 169 6.31 -8.75 -15.96
N THR A 170 5.83 -8.05 -14.93
CA THR A 170 6.67 -7.59 -13.81
C THR A 170 6.86 -8.68 -12.75
N LEU A 171 7.82 -8.48 -11.86
CA LEU A 171 8.09 -9.32 -10.71
C LEU A 171 7.90 -8.52 -9.43
N TRP A 172 7.35 -9.14 -8.40
CA TRP A 172 7.33 -8.62 -7.04
C TRP A 172 8.20 -9.50 -6.15
N LEU A 173 8.90 -8.89 -5.19
CA LEU A 173 9.85 -9.57 -4.32
C LEU A 173 9.78 -9.01 -2.89
N SER A 174 9.73 -9.88 -1.87
CA SER A 174 9.94 -9.48 -0.47
C SER A 174 11.33 -9.86 0.04
N VAL A 175 11.90 -8.99 0.89
CA VAL A 175 13.16 -9.20 1.61
C VAL A 175 13.01 -8.67 3.03
N GLY A 176 13.27 -9.50 4.03
CA GLY A 176 13.28 -9.13 5.45
C GLY A 176 14.44 -8.21 5.83
N ASP A 177 14.48 -7.81 7.11
CA ASP A 177 15.47 -6.87 7.63
C ASP A 177 16.90 -7.46 7.76
N SER A 178 17.01 -8.79 7.72
CA SER A 178 18.20 -9.59 7.99
C SER A 178 18.95 -9.14 9.27
N SER A 179 18.21 -8.87 10.35
CA SER A 179 18.74 -8.53 11.69
C SER A 179 18.73 -9.71 12.66
N ASP A 180 19.40 -9.58 13.80
CA ASP A 180 19.31 -10.59 14.88
C ASP A 180 17.93 -10.51 15.58
N TYR A 181 17.21 -11.64 15.67
CA TYR A 181 15.91 -11.71 16.34
C TYR A 181 16.00 -11.92 17.86
N ARG A 182 17.19 -12.20 18.41
CA ARG A 182 17.38 -12.58 19.82
C ARG A 182 17.67 -11.39 20.74
N MET A 183 17.97 -10.23 20.14
CA MET A 183 18.33 -9.00 20.83
C MET A 183 17.95 -7.78 19.97
N MET A 184 17.96 -6.59 20.55
CA MET A 184 17.83 -5.36 19.78
C MET A 184 19.09 -5.15 18.91
N ASP A 185 18.94 -5.19 17.60
CA ASP A 185 20.00 -5.03 16.61
C ASP A 185 19.78 -3.73 15.81
N PRO A 186 20.59 -2.67 16.02
CA PRO A 186 20.45 -1.40 15.30
C PRO A 186 20.47 -1.53 13.77
N ALA A 187 20.97 -2.65 13.21
CA ALA A 187 20.95 -2.91 11.78
C ALA A 187 19.53 -2.95 11.18
N ALA A 188 18.50 -3.27 11.98
CA ALA A 188 17.10 -3.25 11.57
C ALA A 188 16.63 -1.87 11.07
N LEU A 189 17.27 -0.76 11.49
CA LEU A 189 16.98 0.60 10.98
C LEU A 189 17.15 0.73 9.45
N ARG A 190 17.88 -0.19 8.80
CA ARG A 190 17.98 -0.26 7.32
C ARG A 190 16.64 -0.56 6.65
N ALA A 191 15.65 -1.11 7.37
CA ALA A 191 14.27 -1.23 6.90
C ALA A 191 13.68 0.11 6.44
N LEU A 192 14.07 1.22 7.09
CA LEU A 192 13.59 2.57 6.78
C LEU A 192 14.35 3.26 5.62
N ASP A 193 15.59 2.88 5.32
CA ASP A 193 16.38 3.49 4.24
C ASP A 193 16.01 2.87 2.88
N VAL A 194 15.56 3.69 1.92
CA VAL A 194 15.22 3.26 0.56
C VAL A 194 16.42 2.82 -0.26
N ASN A 195 17.64 3.24 0.13
CA ASN A 195 18.88 2.84 -0.53
C ASN A 195 19.38 1.47 -0.05
N GLN A 196 18.83 0.96 1.06
CA GLN A 196 19.18 -0.33 1.64
C GLN A 196 18.14 -1.41 1.30
N PRO A 197 18.56 -2.62 0.91
CA PRO A 197 17.66 -3.60 0.32
C PRO A 197 16.86 -4.45 1.32
N TYR A 198 16.99 -4.16 2.62
CA TYR A 198 16.45 -4.95 3.72
C TYR A 198 15.11 -4.36 4.21
N GLY A 199 14.16 -5.20 4.63
CA GLY A 199 12.85 -4.77 5.15
C GLY A 199 11.99 -4.08 4.10
N LYS A 200 11.88 -4.69 2.90
CA LYS A 200 11.28 -4.11 1.70
C LYS A 200 10.32 -5.06 0.98
N ILE A 201 9.35 -4.47 0.29
CA ILE A 201 8.70 -5.08 -0.87
C ILE A 201 9.16 -4.29 -2.11
N PHE A 202 9.67 -5.01 -3.10
CA PHE A 202 10.15 -4.48 -4.38
C PHE A 202 9.17 -4.79 -5.51
N HIS A 203 9.10 -3.87 -6.49
CA HIS A 203 8.45 -4.10 -7.76
C HIS A 203 9.48 -3.91 -8.89
N LEU A 204 9.69 -4.97 -9.66
CA LEU A 204 10.80 -5.15 -10.59
C LEU A 204 10.28 -5.47 -12.00
N THR A 205 11.04 -5.05 -13.01
CA THR A 205 10.92 -5.59 -14.37
C THR A 205 11.34 -7.07 -14.41
N ALA A 206 10.96 -7.81 -15.46
CA ALA A 206 11.45 -9.17 -15.72
C ALA A 206 12.99 -9.30 -15.81
N SER A 207 13.70 -8.17 -15.92
CA SER A 207 15.17 -8.03 -15.94
C SER A 207 15.78 -7.53 -14.62
N GLY A 208 15.00 -7.48 -13.52
CA GLY A 208 15.50 -7.10 -12.18
C GLY A 208 15.77 -5.61 -11.97
N GLN A 209 15.47 -4.75 -12.95
CA GLN A 209 15.48 -3.29 -12.81
C GLN A 209 14.20 -2.80 -12.13
N GLY A 210 14.21 -1.63 -11.50
CA GLY A 210 13.01 -0.98 -10.98
C GLY A 210 11.98 -0.67 -12.06
N VAL A 211 10.69 -0.75 -11.72
CA VAL A 211 9.60 -0.44 -12.65
C VAL A 211 9.41 1.08 -12.74
N PRO A 212 9.32 1.68 -13.96
CA PRO A 212 8.91 3.06 -14.12
C PRO A 212 7.52 3.27 -13.53
N GLY A 213 7.43 4.06 -12.45
CA GLY A 213 6.23 4.11 -11.61
C GLY A 213 6.43 3.56 -10.20
N ASN A 214 7.63 3.12 -9.81
CA ASN A 214 7.97 3.00 -8.38
C ASN A 214 8.01 4.40 -7.71
N PRO A 215 7.79 4.48 -6.38
CA PRO A 215 7.79 5.75 -5.63
C PRO A 215 9.15 6.45 -5.61
N TYR A 216 10.26 5.70 -5.65
CA TYR A 216 11.63 6.23 -5.58
C TYR A 216 12.42 5.95 -6.88
N TYR A 217 11.73 5.87 -8.01
CA TYR A 217 12.31 5.56 -9.32
C TYR A 217 13.16 6.70 -9.89
N ASP A 218 14.44 6.42 -10.13
CA ASP A 218 15.31 7.23 -10.99
C ASP A 218 15.45 6.57 -12.37
N ALA A 219 15.15 7.33 -13.42
CA ALA A 219 15.31 6.90 -14.81
C ALA A 219 16.79 6.87 -15.26
N ALA A 220 17.68 7.59 -14.58
CA ALA A 220 19.12 7.56 -14.83
C ALA A 220 19.80 6.35 -14.16
N ASP A 221 19.27 5.88 -13.03
CA ASP A 221 19.69 4.63 -12.38
C ASP A 221 18.47 3.74 -11.99
N PRO A 222 17.87 3.04 -12.97
CA PRO A 222 16.83 2.05 -12.71
C PRO A 222 17.37 0.78 -12.01
N GLY A 223 18.69 0.65 -11.89
CA GLY A 223 19.37 -0.47 -11.23
C GLY A 223 19.58 -0.29 -9.73
N SER A 224 19.46 0.95 -9.23
CA SER A 224 19.59 1.27 -7.80
C SER A 224 18.58 0.52 -6.92
N THR A 225 18.89 0.38 -5.63
CA THR A 225 17.95 -0.16 -4.64
C THR A 225 16.69 0.69 -4.57
N ALA A 226 16.83 2.01 -4.49
CA ALA A 226 15.72 2.94 -4.37
C ALA A 226 14.73 2.79 -5.55
N SER A 227 15.24 2.73 -6.79
CA SER A 227 14.41 2.55 -7.98
C SER A 227 13.55 1.29 -7.98
N LYS A 228 13.91 0.28 -7.19
CA LYS A 228 13.20 -1.00 -7.07
C LYS A 228 12.15 -1.01 -5.95
N VAL A 229 12.30 -0.15 -4.93
CA VAL A 229 11.45 -0.18 -3.72
C VAL A 229 10.02 0.23 -4.07
N PHE A 230 9.06 -0.63 -3.76
CA PHE A 230 7.64 -0.29 -3.76
C PHE A 230 7.18 0.19 -2.38
N ALA A 231 7.57 -0.50 -1.31
CA ALA A 231 7.29 -0.15 0.08
C ALA A 231 8.42 -0.59 1.02
N ARG A 232 8.47 0.00 2.22
CA ARG A 232 9.58 -0.15 3.18
C ARG A 232 9.09 -0.24 4.63
N GLY A 233 10.02 -0.46 5.55
CA GLY A 233 9.76 -0.46 6.99
C GLY A 233 9.06 -1.74 7.46
N PHE A 234 9.39 -2.88 6.84
CA PHE A 234 8.94 -4.22 7.26
C PHE A 234 10.02 -4.95 8.06
N ARG A 235 9.62 -5.91 8.90
CA ARG A 235 10.55 -6.81 9.60
C ARG A 235 10.87 -8.04 8.77
N ASN A 236 9.87 -8.85 8.51
CA ASN A 236 9.91 -10.03 7.69
C ASN A 236 8.55 -10.20 6.96
N PRO A 237 8.37 -9.53 5.80
CA PRO A 237 7.18 -9.66 4.95
C PRO A 237 7.19 -11.03 4.24
N PHE A 238 7.03 -12.08 5.05
CA PHE A 238 7.35 -13.47 4.77
C PHE A 238 6.57 -14.02 3.59
N ARG A 239 5.28 -13.68 3.48
CA ARG A 239 4.46 -13.98 2.30
C ARG A 239 3.50 -12.84 2.02
N PHE A 240 3.22 -12.63 0.74
CA PHE A 240 2.18 -11.75 0.26
C PHE A 240 1.55 -12.31 -1.01
N SER A 241 0.39 -11.77 -1.39
CA SER A 241 -0.17 -11.87 -2.74
C SER A 241 -0.45 -10.47 -3.30
N ILE A 242 -0.67 -10.36 -4.60
CA ILE A 242 -1.23 -9.13 -5.18
C ILE A 242 -2.75 -9.28 -5.20
N ASP A 243 -3.48 -8.37 -4.55
CA ASP A 243 -4.94 -8.35 -4.61
C ASP A 243 -5.39 -8.03 -6.06
N PRO A 244 -6.28 -8.83 -6.68
CA PRO A 244 -6.65 -8.70 -8.09
C PRO A 244 -7.61 -7.54 -8.39
N ASN A 245 -8.13 -6.83 -7.37
CA ASN A 245 -9.01 -5.67 -7.48
C ASN A 245 -8.23 -4.36 -7.21
N LEU A 246 -7.33 -4.38 -6.22
CA LEU A 246 -6.49 -3.24 -5.83
C LEU A 246 -5.25 -3.10 -6.71
N GLY A 247 -4.69 -4.22 -7.19
CA GLY A 247 -3.35 -4.26 -7.80
C GLY A 247 -2.22 -4.01 -6.80
N LEU A 248 -2.49 -4.17 -5.50
CA LEU A 248 -1.55 -3.89 -4.39
C LEU A 248 -1.13 -5.17 -3.68
N PRO A 249 0.09 -5.23 -3.10
CA PRO A 249 0.48 -6.32 -2.23
C PRO A 249 -0.38 -6.36 -0.95
N VAL A 250 -0.74 -7.57 -0.52
CA VAL A 250 -1.33 -7.84 0.79
C VAL A 250 -0.44 -8.84 1.49
N ALA A 251 0.26 -8.37 2.53
CA ALA A 251 1.36 -9.05 3.17
C ALA A 251 0.97 -9.57 4.56
N GLY A 252 1.66 -10.62 4.99
CA GLY A 252 1.85 -10.91 6.42
C GLY A 252 3.28 -10.50 6.79
N ASP A 253 3.43 -9.60 7.75
CA ASP A 253 4.74 -9.23 8.32
C ASP A 253 4.89 -9.87 9.71
N VAL A 254 5.93 -10.70 9.86
CA VAL A 254 6.21 -11.42 11.11
C VAL A 254 6.96 -10.48 12.05
N GLY A 255 6.28 -10.04 13.12
CA GLY A 255 6.85 -9.16 14.15
C GLY A 255 7.86 -9.86 15.06
N TRP A 256 8.33 -9.14 16.09
CA TRP A 256 9.54 -9.55 16.83
C TRP A 256 9.27 -10.36 18.09
N SER A 257 8.38 -9.90 18.94
CA SER A 257 8.18 -10.43 20.29
C SER A 257 6.74 -10.40 20.76
N ASN A 258 5.88 -9.63 20.11
CA ASN A 258 4.53 -9.35 20.61
C ASN A 258 3.45 -9.50 19.56
N TRP A 259 3.68 -9.05 18.33
CA TRP A 259 2.62 -8.87 17.32
C TRP A 259 2.95 -9.57 16.01
N GLU A 260 1.91 -10.05 15.36
CA GLU A 260 1.88 -10.51 13.98
C GLU A 260 0.96 -9.58 13.17
N GLU A 261 1.34 -9.24 11.94
CA GLU A 261 0.72 -8.15 11.19
C GLU A 261 0.19 -8.62 9.83
N VAL A 262 -0.99 -8.12 9.43
CA VAL A 262 -1.49 -8.22 8.05
C VAL A 262 -1.69 -6.82 7.49
N ASP A 263 -1.11 -6.56 6.32
CA ASP A 263 -1.01 -5.24 5.70
C ASP A 263 -1.55 -5.21 4.29
N VAL A 264 -2.34 -4.19 3.95
CA VAL A 264 -2.58 -3.78 2.55
C VAL A 264 -1.54 -2.71 2.22
N VAL A 265 -0.56 -3.09 1.40
CA VAL A 265 0.67 -2.34 1.19
C VAL A 265 0.47 -1.28 0.12
N GLN A 266 0.48 -0.02 0.53
CA GLN A 266 0.33 1.12 -0.38
C GLN A 266 1.66 1.48 -1.06
N ARG A 267 1.59 2.07 -2.26
CA ARG A 267 2.78 2.54 -2.98
C ARG A 267 3.52 3.61 -2.17
N GLY A 268 4.80 3.40 -1.90
CA GLY A 268 5.63 4.31 -1.12
C GLY A 268 5.49 4.17 0.40
N ALA A 269 4.62 3.27 0.88
CA ALA A 269 4.34 3.05 2.29
C ALA A 269 5.59 2.81 3.14
N ASN A 270 5.47 3.20 4.41
CA ASN A 270 6.46 2.92 5.44
C ASN A 270 5.75 2.28 6.64
N HIS A 271 5.90 0.97 6.79
CA HIS A 271 5.26 0.17 7.86
C HIS A 271 5.97 0.31 9.22
N GLY A 272 7.02 1.15 9.28
CA GLY A 272 7.52 1.70 10.54
C GLY A 272 8.49 0.82 11.32
N TRP A 273 8.69 -0.45 10.96
CA TRP A 273 9.74 -1.29 11.56
C TRP A 273 11.13 -0.65 11.36
N PRO A 274 12.01 -0.63 12.39
CA PRO A 274 11.87 -1.26 13.71
C PRO A 274 11.27 -0.37 14.80
N CYS A 275 10.83 0.84 14.45
CA CYS A 275 10.32 1.82 15.41
C CYS A 275 8.92 1.47 15.92
N TRP A 276 8.16 0.73 15.12
CA TRP A 276 6.82 0.23 15.38
C TRP A 276 6.79 -1.29 15.17
N GLU A 277 5.98 -1.97 15.97
CA GLU A 277 5.65 -3.40 15.90
C GLU A 277 4.13 -3.47 16.15
N GLY A 278 3.36 -3.76 15.10
CA GLY A 278 1.93 -3.46 15.11
C GLY A 278 1.66 -1.96 15.32
N SER A 279 0.52 -1.67 15.93
CA SER A 279 0.09 -0.33 16.31
C SER A 279 0.79 0.21 17.57
N ARG A 280 1.99 -0.27 17.93
CA ARG A 280 2.70 0.06 19.17
C ARG A 280 4.17 0.43 18.92
N PRO A 281 4.75 1.40 19.66
CA PRO A 281 6.18 1.69 19.57
C PRO A 281 6.98 0.50 20.10
N THR A 282 7.93 -0.01 19.31
CA THR A 282 8.69 -1.21 19.67
C THR A 282 9.59 -0.93 20.87
N PRO A 283 9.52 -1.72 21.96
CA PRO A 283 10.43 -1.58 23.08
C PRO A 283 11.91 -1.73 22.66
N GLY A 284 12.79 -0.91 23.23
CA GLY A 284 14.21 -0.85 22.84
C GLY A 284 14.47 -0.02 21.58
N TYR A 285 13.82 -0.32 20.46
CA TYR A 285 14.05 0.36 19.18
C TYR A 285 13.47 1.77 19.09
N SER A 286 12.24 2.00 19.59
CA SER A 286 11.54 3.29 19.46
C SER A 286 12.27 4.49 20.09
N GLY A 287 13.21 4.25 21.01
CA GLY A 287 14.08 5.27 21.60
C GLY A 287 15.34 5.62 20.80
N LEU A 288 15.62 4.92 19.69
CA LEU A 288 16.79 5.19 18.85
C LEU A 288 16.62 6.49 18.05
N ALA A 289 17.71 7.21 17.81
CA ALA A 289 17.68 8.47 17.05
C ALA A 289 17.09 8.32 15.64
N GLY A 290 17.29 7.15 14.99
CA GLY A 290 16.70 6.82 13.69
C GLY A 290 15.17 6.64 13.70
N CYS A 291 14.55 6.54 14.87
CA CYS A 291 13.10 6.45 15.05
C CYS A 291 12.42 7.80 15.35
N ALA A 292 13.19 8.87 15.53
CA ALA A 292 12.64 10.18 15.83
C ALA A 292 11.75 10.71 14.68
N GLY A 293 10.44 10.79 14.93
CA GLY A 293 9.47 11.28 13.95
C GLY A 293 9.06 10.28 12.87
N VAL A 294 9.43 9.00 12.97
CA VAL A 294 8.98 7.95 12.04
C VAL A 294 7.48 7.69 12.25
N PRO A 295 6.61 7.96 11.25
CA PRO A 295 5.18 7.70 11.37
C PRO A 295 4.92 6.18 11.35
N ASN A 296 3.86 5.75 12.04
CA ASN A 296 3.32 4.41 11.88
C ASN A 296 2.27 4.41 10.75
N GLN A 297 2.35 3.41 9.87
CA GLN A 297 1.23 3.00 9.03
C GLN A 297 0.71 1.68 9.62
N PRO A 298 -0.35 1.71 10.44
CA PRO A 298 -0.77 0.54 11.19
C PRO A 298 -1.31 -0.57 10.27
N PRO A 299 -1.12 -1.84 10.65
CA PRO A 299 -1.62 -2.98 9.89
C PRO A 299 -3.16 -2.99 9.87
N ILE A 300 -3.73 -3.65 8.86
CA ILE A 300 -5.18 -3.81 8.75
C ILE A 300 -5.72 -4.81 9.76
N HIS A 301 -4.86 -5.72 10.24
CA HIS A 301 -5.13 -6.61 11.36
C HIS A 301 -3.81 -6.93 12.10
N GLU A 302 -3.85 -6.86 13.43
CA GLU A 302 -2.76 -7.26 14.33
C GLU A 302 -3.25 -8.32 15.33
N TYR A 303 -2.42 -9.30 15.66
CA TYR A 303 -2.73 -10.29 16.70
C TYR A 303 -1.48 -10.64 17.53
N THR A 304 -1.66 -11.04 18.80
CA THR A 304 -0.50 -11.26 19.69
C THR A 304 0.07 -12.68 19.60
N HIS A 305 1.37 -12.78 19.90
CA HIS A 305 2.06 -14.04 20.21
C HIS A 305 1.35 -14.85 21.31
N GLY A 306 1.47 -16.17 21.22
CA GLY A 306 0.88 -17.13 22.17
C GLY A 306 0.09 -18.28 21.52
N THR A 307 -0.81 -18.88 22.31
CA THR A 307 -1.53 -20.13 21.96
C THR A 307 -3.05 -20.04 22.08
N GLY A 308 -3.61 -18.91 22.50
CA GLY A 308 -5.06 -18.69 22.58
C GLY A 308 -5.76 -18.66 21.22
N PRO A 309 -7.10 -18.55 21.17
CA PRO A 309 -7.87 -18.65 19.93
C PRO A 309 -7.39 -17.68 18.83
N MET A 310 -7.20 -16.41 19.19
CA MET A 310 -6.72 -15.35 18.29
C MET A 310 -5.21 -15.09 18.42
N ASN A 311 -4.42 -16.10 18.81
CA ASN A 311 -2.96 -16.00 18.85
C ASN A 311 -2.30 -16.90 17.81
N GLY A 312 -1.09 -16.50 17.42
CA GLY A 312 -0.16 -17.23 16.57
C GLY A 312 1.23 -16.62 16.69
N ASN A 313 2.24 -17.18 16.03
CA ASN A 313 3.64 -16.80 16.25
C ASN A 313 4.47 -16.80 14.94
N SER A 314 3.81 -16.85 13.78
CA SER A 314 4.40 -16.58 12.47
C SER A 314 3.28 -16.46 11.44
N VAL A 315 2.88 -15.22 11.15
CA VAL A 315 1.90 -14.92 10.11
C VAL A 315 2.42 -15.34 8.74
N THR A 316 1.53 -15.95 7.97
CA THR A 316 1.74 -16.25 6.56
C THR A 316 0.66 -15.51 5.80
N GLY A 317 1.08 -14.42 5.14
CA GLY A 317 0.23 -13.70 4.19
C GLY A 317 -0.28 -14.65 3.10
N GLY A 318 -1.58 -14.60 2.85
CA GLY A 318 -2.26 -15.52 1.96
C GLY A 318 -2.82 -14.86 0.71
N ILE A 319 -4.10 -15.08 0.42
CA ILE A 319 -4.70 -14.76 -0.88
C ILE A 319 -6.20 -14.44 -0.76
N VAL A 320 -6.68 -13.52 -1.60
CA VAL A 320 -8.12 -13.26 -1.74
C VAL A 320 -8.80 -14.36 -2.50
N TYR A 321 -9.82 -14.95 -1.88
CA TYR A 321 -10.66 -15.93 -2.52
C TYR A 321 -11.56 -15.28 -3.58
N SER A 322 -11.19 -15.53 -4.83
CA SER A 322 -11.91 -15.15 -6.05
C SER A 322 -12.50 -16.36 -6.77
N GLY A 323 -12.65 -17.50 -6.09
CA GLY A 323 -13.32 -18.67 -6.66
C GLY A 323 -14.85 -18.60 -6.58
N ALA A 324 -15.51 -19.52 -7.28
CA ALA A 324 -16.96 -19.72 -7.21
C ALA A 324 -17.37 -20.98 -6.43
N SER A 325 -16.41 -21.87 -6.12
CA SER A 325 -16.56 -23.19 -5.51
C SER A 325 -17.00 -23.20 -4.04
N TYR A 326 -16.75 -22.12 -3.29
CA TYR A 326 -17.13 -21.94 -1.88
C TYR A 326 -18.44 -21.14 -1.78
N PRO A 327 -19.13 -21.15 -0.62
CA PRO A 327 -20.29 -20.29 -0.40
C PRO A 327 -19.98 -18.82 -0.69
N ALA A 328 -20.98 -18.08 -1.18
CA ALA A 328 -20.84 -16.67 -1.53
C ALA A 328 -20.26 -15.81 -0.38
N ALA A 329 -20.48 -16.20 0.88
CA ALA A 329 -19.90 -15.57 2.08
C ALA A 329 -18.36 -15.59 2.16
N TYR A 330 -17.67 -16.42 1.36
CA TYR A 330 -16.20 -16.42 1.28
C TYR A 330 -15.64 -15.61 0.10
N ARG A 331 -16.47 -15.21 -0.88
CA ARG A 331 -16.01 -14.42 -2.04
C ARG A 331 -15.56 -13.04 -1.63
N GLY A 332 -14.35 -12.66 -2.04
CA GLY A 332 -13.69 -11.42 -1.61
C GLY A 332 -13.09 -11.48 -0.20
N SER A 333 -13.15 -12.62 0.50
CA SER A 333 -12.44 -12.79 1.76
C SER A 333 -10.96 -13.10 1.51
N TYR A 334 -10.07 -12.38 2.20
CA TYR A 334 -8.65 -12.67 2.26
C TYR A 334 -8.40 -13.80 3.26
N PHE A 335 -7.91 -14.94 2.76
CA PHE A 335 -7.46 -16.06 3.57
C PHE A 335 -6.00 -15.83 3.95
N PHE A 336 -5.66 -15.99 5.22
CA PHE A 336 -4.28 -15.96 5.73
C PHE A 336 -4.14 -17.00 6.85
N GLY A 337 -2.91 -17.34 7.25
CA GLY A 337 -2.69 -18.36 8.25
C GLY A 337 -1.51 -18.09 9.17
N ASP A 338 -1.32 -18.99 10.11
CA ASP A 338 -0.18 -19.01 11.02
C ASP A 338 0.33 -20.45 11.15
N TYR A 339 1.57 -20.69 10.76
CA TYR A 339 2.09 -22.05 10.65
C TYR A 339 2.34 -22.69 12.02
N VAL A 340 2.67 -21.88 13.04
CA VAL A 340 2.94 -22.35 14.41
C VAL A 340 1.62 -22.70 15.11
N ALA A 341 0.58 -21.89 14.90
CA ALA A 341 -0.73 -22.10 15.51
C ALA A 341 -1.58 -23.19 14.83
N ASN A 342 -1.21 -23.61 13.61
CA ASN A 342 -1.98 -24.52 12.74
C ASN A 342 -3.38 -23.98 12.41
N LYS A 343 -3.46 -22.71 12.01
CA LYS A 343 -4.73 -21.99 11.80
C LYS A 343 -4.78 -21.28 10.46
N VAL A 344 -5.99 -21.14 9.95
CA VAL A 344 -6.35 -20.23 8.86
C VAL A 344 -7.50 -19.33 9.33
N TRP A 345 -7.41 -18.05 9.00
CA TRP A 345 -8.46 -17.07 9.22
C TRP A 345 -8.90 -16.48 7.89
N THR A 346 -10.06 -15.82 7.91
CA THR A 346 -10.51 -14.97 6.82
C THR A 346 -10.77 -13.56 7.35
N LEU A 347 -10.45 -12.53 6.56
CA LEU A 347 -10.87 -11.16 6.81
C LEU A 347 -11.34 -10.50 5.51
N ARG A 348 -11.91 -9.31 5.61
CA ARG A 348 -12.17 -8.45 4.44
C ARG A 348 -11.69 -7.03 4.71
N TYR A 349 -11.25 -6.37 3.65
CA TYR A 349 -11.03 -4.93 3.60
C TYR A 349 -11.91 -4.32 2.51
N ASP A 350 -12.12 -3.01 2.58
CA ASP A 350 -12.71 -2.24 1.49
C ASP A 350 -11.67 -1.90 0.42
N GLY A 351 -12.09 -1.20 -0.64
CA GLY A 351 -11.19 -0.78 -1.71
C GLY A 351 -10.01 0.08 -1.23
N GLN A 352 -10.16 0.83 -0.14
CA GLN A 352 -9.09 1.68 0.40
C GLN A 352 -8.05 0.86 1.19
N GLY A 353 -8.22 -0.47 1.25
CA GLY A 353 -7.39 -1.36 2.05
C GLY A 353 -7.73 -1.30 3.53
N LYS A 354 -8.86 -0.72 3.94
CA LYS A 354 -9.25 -0.63 5.35
C LYS A 354 -10.10 -1.83 5.75
N LEU A 355 -9.81 -2.42 6.91
CA LEU A 355 -10.56 -3.56 7.45
C LEU A 355 -12.08 -3.28 7.50
N SER A 356 -12.85 -4.11 6.78
CA SER A 356 -14.31 -4.06 6.67
C SER A 356 -14.98 -5.26 7.37
N GLN A 357 -14.28 -6.39 7.48
CA GLN A 357 -14.67 -7.53 8.30
C GLN A 357 -13.44 -8.10 9.01
N ALA A 358 -13.44 -8.10 10.34
CA ALA A 358 -12.39 -8.71 11.15
C ALA A 358 -12.45 -10.25 11.11
N PRO A 359 -11.33 -10.94 11.42
CA PRO A 359 -11.32 -12.39 11.61
C PRO A 359 -12.33 -12.90 12.63
N GLU A 360 -12.91 -14.07 12.33
CA GLU A 360 -13.81 -14.77 13.22
C GLU A 360 -13.08 -15.25 14.50
N ASN A 361 -13.76 -15.13 15.64
CA ASN A 361 -13.24 -15.49 16.96
C ASN A 361 -14.27 -16.36 17.70
N PRO A 362 -13.99 -17.65 17.97
CA PRO A 362 -12.77 -18.38 17.64
C PRO A 362 -12.61 -18.65 16.12
N PRO A 363 -11.38 -18.93 15.63
CA PRO A 363 -11.18 -19.37 14.25
C PRO A 363 -11.86 -20.71 13.96
N VAL A 364 -12.40 -20.82 12.75
CA VAL A 364 -13.15 -21.99 12.27
C VAL A 364 -12.34 -22.95 11.40
N PHE A 365 -11.13 -22.58 10.99
CA PHE A 365 -10.15 -23.47 10.33
C PHE A 365 -8.96 -23.69 11.29
N THR A 366 -8.95 -24.81 12.02
CA THR A 366 -7.90 -25.11 13.01
C THR A 366 -7.42 -26.56 12.90
N GLY A 367 -6.17 -26.83 13.27
CA GLY A 367 -5.52 -28.13 13.06
C GLY A 367 -5.21 -28.42 11.59
N VAL A 368 -5.13 -27.38 10.74
CA VAL A 368 -5.04 -27.52 9.27
C VAL A 368 -3.64 -27.86 8.74
N GLY A 369 -2.67 -28.12 9.62
CA GLY A 369 -1.23 -28.13 9.31
C GLY A 369 -0.63 -26.73 9.39
N GLY A 370 0.64 -26.59 9.01
CA GLY A 370 1.40 -25.35 9.07
C GLY A 370 1.49 -24.66 7.70
N PRO A 371 0.54 -23.76 7.33
CA PRO A 371 0.58 -23.05 6.06
C PRO A 371 1.77 -22.08 5.98
N VAL A 372 2.65 -22.24 4.99
CA VAL A 372 3.78 -21.31 4.71
C VAL A 372 3.72 -20.65 3.32
N LYS A 373 2.67 -20.93 2.55
CA LYS A 373 2.38 -20.32 1.25
C LYS A 373 0.91 -20.54 0.95
N PHE A 374 0.23 -19.55 0.37
CA PHE A 374 -1.09 -19.74 -0.25
C PHE A 374 -1.05 -19.47 -1.75
N ALA A 375 -1.94 -20.16 -2.47
CA ALA A 375 -2.26 -19.95 -3.88
C ALA A 375 -3.74 -20.33 -4.13
N ALA A 376 -4.23 -20.12 -5.35
CA ALA A 376 -5.49 -20.65 -5.83
C ALA A 376 -5.25 -21.84 -6.78
N ALA A 377 -6.06 -22.89 -6.66
CA ALA A 377 -6.14 -23.97 -7.63
C ALA A 377 -6.81 -23.45 -8.92
N PRO A 378 -6.73 -24.20 -10.05
CA PRO A 378 -7.37 -23.80 -11.31
C PRO A 378 -8.88 -23.52 -11.20
N ASN A 379 -9.59 -24.13 -10.25
CA ASN A 379 -11.02 -23.90 -9.98
C ASN A 379 -11.28 -22.81 -8.91
N GLY A 380 -10.24 -22.12 -8.44
CA GLY A 380 -10.31 -21.06 -7.44
C GLY A 380 -10.18 -21.50 -5.98
N ASP A 381 -10.13 -22.80 -5.67
CA ASP A 381 -9.97 -23.28 -4.28
C ASP A 381 -8.66 -22.77 -3.65
N ILE A 382 -8.70 -22.42 -2.37
CA ILE A 382 -7.53 -22.08 -1.57
C ILE A 382 -6.66 -23.33 -1.40
N VAL A 383 -5.39 -23.19 -1.77
CA VAL A 383 -4.35 -24.22 -1.66
C VAL A 383 -3.19 -23.64 -0.87
N PHE A 384 -2.57 -24.44 -0.02
CA PHE A 384 -1.41 -24.01 0.74
C PHE A 384 -0.33 -25.08 0.86
N ALA A 385 0.92 -24.64 1.02
CA ALA A 385 2.02 -25.51 1.41
C ALA A 385 1.94 -25.78 2.91
N ASP A 386 1.76 -27.04 3.31
CA ASP A 386 1.90 -27.45 4.71
C ASP A 386 3.35 -27.88 4.97
N ILE A 387 4.10 -27.00 5.64
CA ILE A 387 5.50 -27.27 5.97
C ILE A 387 5.66 -28.45 6.94
N LEU A 388 4.64 -28.78 7.75
CA LEU A 388 4.74 -29.83 8.76
C LEU A 388 4.60 -31.24 8.17
N SER A 389 3.90 -31.39 7.05
CA SER A 389 3.76 -32.67 6.34
C SER A 389 4.65 -32.78 5.10
N GLY A 390 4.94 -31.66 4.42
CA GLY A 390 5.51 -31.65 3.08
C GLY A 390 4.46 -31.75 1.96
N ASN A 391 3.16 -31.77 2.30
CA ASN A 391 2.06 -31.86 1.33
C ASN A 391 1.59 -30.46 0.89
N VAL A 392 1.13 -30.37 -0.36
CA VAL A 392 0.27 -29.27 -0.79
C VAL A 392 -1.16 -29.62 -0.38
N ARG A 393 -1.78 -28.81 0.48
CA ARG A 393 -3.15 -29.03 0.97
C ARG A 393 -4.15 -28.11 0.28
N ARG A 394 -5.29 -28.66 -0.13
CA ARG A 394 -6.38 -27.92 -0.77
C ARG A 394 -7.61 -27.92 0.13
N LEU A 395 -8.08 -26.73 0.51
CA LEU A 395 -9.41 -26.56 1.08
C LEU A 395 -10.42 -26.72 -0.05
N SER A 396 -11.20 -27.80 -0.04
CA SER A 396 -12.29 -28.04 -0.98
C SER A 396 -13.62 -27.80 -0.27
N TYR A 397 -14.63 -27.30 -0.97
CA TYR A 397 -15.98 -27.17 -0.45
C TYR A 397 -16.98 -28.03 -1.24
N SER A 398 -17.88 -28.69 -0.52
CA SER A 398 -19.09 -29.30 -1.06
C SER A 398 -20.30 -28.88 -0.22
N ALA A 399 -21.37 -28.42 -0.88
CA ALA A 399 -22.58 -27.93 -0.22
C ALA A 399 -23.42 -29.04 0.42
N GLY A 400 -23.17 -30.28 0.02
CA GLY A 400 -23.77 -31.47 0.58
C GLY A 400 -23.05 -32.67 0.00
N ASN A 401 -22.59 -33.56 0.89
CA ASN A 401 -22.01 -34.84 0.50
C ASN A 401 -22.94 -35.53 -0.51
N THR A 402 -22.41 -35.89 -1.66
CA THR A 402 -23.16 -36.43 -2.80
C THR A 402 -22.93 -37.93 -2.84
N ALA A 403 -24.00 -38.71 -2.79
CA ALA A 403 -23.89 -40.17 -2.84
C ALA A 403 -23.08 -40.63 -4.09
N PRO A 404 -21.98 -41.39 -3.92
CA PRO A 404 -21.13 -41.78 -5.03
C PRO A 404 -21.85 -42.62 -6.07
N VAL A 405 -21.50 -42.43 -7.35
CA VAL A 405 -22.07 -43.19 -8.46
C VAL A 405 -21.27 -44.45 -8.69
N ALA A 406 -21.84 -45.57 -8.26
CA ALA A 406 -21.36 -46.90 -8.60
C ALA A 406 -21.35 -47.10 -10.12
N LYS A 407 -20.22 -47.56 -10.66
CA LYS A 407 -20.13 -48.09 -12.03
C LYS A 407 -19.32 -49.38 -11.97
N ALA A 408 -19.86 -50.44 -12.56
CA ALA A 408 -19.22 -51.73 -12.63
C ALA A 408 -19.17 -52.22 -14.09
N THR A 409 -18.08 -52.88 -14.43
CA THR A 409 -17.90 -53.63 -15.68
C THR A 409 -17.46 -55.05 -15.36
N THR A 410 -17.62 -55.97 -16.30
CA THR A 410 -17.28 -57.38 -16.12
C THR A 410 -16.43 -57.91 -17.25
N ALA A 411 -15.63 -58.92 -16.94
CA ALA A 411 -14.95 -59.76 -17.93
C ALA A 411 -15.20 -61.22 -17.54
N THR A 412 -15.96 -61.93 -18.37
CA THR A 412 -16.25 -63.36 -18.14
C THR A 412 -15.26 -64.27 -18.86
N ASN A 413 -14.70 -65.23 -18.13
CA ASN A 413 -14.11 -66.44 -18.71
C ASN A 413 -15.14 -67.59 -18.60
N PRO A 414 -15.80 -67.99 -19.71
CA PRO A 414 -16.82 -69.02 -19.66
C PRO A 414 -16.26 -70.42 -19.37
N ASP A 415 -15.00 -70.69 -19.72
CA ASP A 415 -14.36 -72.00 -19.54
C ASP A 415 -14.16 -72.34 -18.05
N THR A 416 -13.96 -71.32 -17.21
CA THR A 416 -13.85 -71.46 -15.74
C THR A 416 -15.09 -70.96 -14.99
N ARG A 417 -16.08 -70.38 -15.69
CA ARG A 417 -17.22 -69.64 -15.13
C ARG A 417 -16.82 -68.55 -14.14
N THR A 418 -15.64 -67.96 -14.35
CA THR A 418 -15.10 -66.88 -13.52
C THR A 418 -15.43 -65.54 -14.14
N VAL A 419 -16.00 -64.64 -13.36
CA VAL A 419 -16.25 -63.25 -13.76
C VAL A 419 -15.32 -62.36 -12.94
N THR A 420 -14.49 -61.59 -13.62
CA THR A 420 -13.75 -60.48 -13.01
C THR A 420 -14.63 -59.23 -13.06
N PHE A 421 -14.77 -58.57 -11.92
CA PHE A 421 -15.53 -57.35 -11.74
C PHE A 421 -14.57 -56.17 -11.57
N ASP A 422 -14.84 -55.09 -12.28
CA ASP A 422 -14.08 -53.85 -12.18
C ASP A 422 -15.02 -52.66 -11.93
N GLY A 423 -15.01 -52.20 -10.68
CA GLY A 423 -15.72 -51.06 -10.15
C GLY A 423 -14.89 -49.77 -10.14
N SER A 424 -13.66 -49.76 -10.64
CA SER A 424 -12.75 -48.59 -10.60
C SER A 424 -13.21 -47.38 -11.40
N ALA A 425 -14.25 -47.53 -12.24
CA ALA A 425 -14.93 -46.43 -12.92
C ALA A 425 -16.03 -45.76 -12.07
N SER A 426 -16.30 -46.28 -10.86
CA SER A 426 -17.16 -45.62 -9.87
C SER A 426 -16.55 -44.28 -9.51
N VAL A 427 -17.41 -43.27 -9.39
CA VAL A 427 -16.97 -41.89 -9.13
C VAL A 427 -17.70 -41.36 -7.92
N ASP A 428 -16.91 -40.86 -6.98
CA ASP A 428 -17.38 -39.91 -6.01
C ASP A 428 -17.19 -38.51 -6.59
N TYR A 429 -18.26 -37.69 -6.64
CA TYR A 429 -18.15 -36.33 -7.17
C TYR A 429 -17.49 -35.38 -6.16
N ASP A 430 -17.59 -35.72 -4.88
CA ASP A 430 -16.78 -35.15 -3.82
C ASP A 430 -15.37 -35.76 -3.77
N ASN A 431 -14.96 -36.58 -4.75
CA ASN A 431 -13.64 -37.21 -4.89
C ASN A 431 -13.10 -37.80 -3.57
N ASP A 432 -13.97 -38.37 -2.76
CA ASP A 432 -13.61 -39.05 -1.52
C ASP A 432 -13.11 -40.48 -1.78
N THR A 433 -12.39 -41.04 -0.80
CA THR A 433 -11.93 -42.42 -0.85
C THR A 433 -13.11 -43.37 -0.66
N LEU A 434 -13.42 -44.14 -1.70
CA LEU A 434 -14.57 -45.06 -1.69
C LEU A 434 -14.28 -46.41 -1.04
N ALA A 435 -15.25 -46.87 -0.25
CA ALA A 435 -15.43 -48.27 0.11
C ALA A 435 -16.26 -48.99 -0.96
N TYR A 436 -16.03 -50.30 -1.15
CA TYR A 436 -16.62 -51.11 -2.23
C TYR A 436 -17.15 -52.44 -1.68
N ASP A 437 -18.46 -52.67 -1.74
CA ASP A 437 -19.07 -53.98 -1.45
C ASP A 437 -19.66 -54.59 -2.71
N TRP A 438 -19.41 -55.87 -2.89
CA TRP A 438 -19.93 -56.66 -4.01
C TRP A 438 -20.94 -57.69 -3.51
N GLU A 439 -22.08 -57.78 -4.19
CA GLU A 439 -23.04 -58.89 -4.07
C GLU A 439 -23.06 -59.64 -5.40
N PHE A 440 -22.69 -60.92 -5.44
CA PHE A 440 -22.49 -61.62 -6.71
C PHE A 440 -23.79 -62.19 -7.30
N GLY A 441 -24.92 -62.08 -6.59
CA GLY A 441 -26.24 -62.52 -7.07
C GLY A 441 -26.52 -64.02 -6.92
N ASP A 442 -25.54 -64.82 -6.48
CA ASP A 442 -25.69 -66.25 -6.15
C ASP A 442 -25.83 -66.51 -4.63
N GLY A 443 -25.92 -65.43 -3.83
CA GLY A 443 -25.97 -65.45 -2.37
C GLY A 443 -24.63 -65.18 -1.69
N THR A 444 -23.53 -65.05 -2.44
CA THR A 444 -22.22 -64.67 -1.90
C THR A 444 -21.93 -63.17 -2.04
N THR A 445 -21.11 -62.63 -1.14
CA THR A 445 -20.75 -61.20 -1.06
C THR A 445 -19.28 -60.99 -0.70
N ALA A 446 -18.75 -59.80 -0.97
CA ALA A 446 -17.42 -59.36 -0.55
C ALA A 446 -17.44 -57.87 -0.15
N ALA A 447 -17.42 -57.60 1.15
CA ALA A 447 -17.43 -56.24 1.72
C ALA A 447 -16.01 -55.65 1.79
N ASP A 448 -15.90 -54.33 1.58
CA ASP A 448 -14.65 -53.56 1.51
C ASP A 448 -13.52 -54.23 0.67
N ALA A 449 -13.88 -55.01 -0.35
CA ALA A 449 -12.96 -55.79 -1.17
C ALA A 449 -12.17 -54.96 -2.19
N GLY A 450 -12.42 -53.65 -2.23
CA GLY A 450 -11.83 -52.71 -3.18
C GLY A 450 -12.49 -52.76 -4.57
N PRO A 451 -11.98 -51.95 -5.51
CA PRO A 451 -12.61 -51.74 -6.81
C PRO A 451 -12.49 -52.93 -7.77
N LYS A 452 -11.67 -53.96 -7.49
CA LYS A 452 -11.49 -55.10 -8.39
C LYS A 452 -11.56 -56.41 -7.63
N VAL A 453 -12.45 -57.29 -8.05
CA VAL A 453 -12.66 -58.62 -7.45
C VAL A 453 -12.91 -59.65 -8.55
N SER A 454 -12.74 -60.93 -8.27
CA SER A 454 -13.13 -62.01 -9.18
C SER A 454 -13.91 -63.08 -8.42
N HIS A 455 -14.98 -63.57 -9.03
CA HIS A 455 -15.86 -64.59 -8.46
C HIS A 455 -16.10 -65.72 -9.44
N THR A 456 -16.25 -66.94 -8.95
CA THR A 456 -16.46 -68.13 -9.79
C THR A 456 -17.83 -68.73 -9.50
N TYR A 457 -18.68 -68.79 -10.52
CA TYR A 457 -20.08 -69.17 -10.38
C TYR A 457 -20.32 -70.67 -10.54
N PRO A 458 -21.23 -71.27 -9.74
CA PRO A 458 -21.62 -72.66 -9.91
C PRO A 458 -22.23 -72.92 -11.29
N ALA A 459 -22.15 -74.18 -11.75
CA ALA A 459 -22.83 -74.64 -12.95
C ALA A 459 -24.36 -74.70 -12.75
N GLY A 460 -25.13 -74.45 -13.81
CA GLY A 460 -26.60 -74.62 -13.82
C GLY A 460 -27.39 -73.36 -14.16
N THR A 461 -26.99 -72.20 -13.65
CA THR A 461 -27.66 -70.92 -13.94
C THR A 461 -27.04 -70.25 -15.17
N ALA A 462 -27.89 -69.74 -16.07
CA ALA A 462 -27.46 -69.03 -17.29
C ALA A 462 -26.93 -67.62 -16.98
N SER A 463 -27.65 -66.85 -16.16
CA SER A 463 -27.31 -65.47 -15.79
C SER A 463 -27.61 -65.17 -14.33
N PHE A 464 -26.81 -64.29 -13.71
CA PHE A 464 -27.05 -63.71 -12.39
C PHE A 464 -27.13 -62.18 -12.50
N THR A 465 -27.68 -61.53 -11.48
CA THR A 465 -27.58 -60.06 -11.32
C THR A 465 -26.64 -59.78 -10.15
N ALA A 466 -25.43 -59.35 -10.46
CA ALA A 466 -24.48 -58.89 -9.47
C ALA A 466 -24.73 -57.40 -9.18
N LYS A 467 -24.33 -56.94 -7.99
CA LYS A 467 -24.42 -55.55 -7.57
C LYS A 467 -23.09 -55.08 -7.02
N LEU A 468 -22.76 -53.83 -7.34
CA LEU A 468 -21.73 -53.06 -6.64
C LEU A 468 -22.43 -51.97 -5.83
N ARG A 469 -22.13 -51.90 -4.53
CA ARG A 469 -22.39 -50.75 -3.69
C ARG A 469 -21.08 -50.04 -3.40
N VAL A 470 -21.04 -48.72 -3.58
CA VAL A 470 -19.92 -47.88 -3.11
C VAL A 470 -20.39 -46.95 -2.01
N ARG A 471 -19.50 -46.61 -1.07
CA ARG A 471 -19.76 -45.65 0.02
C ARG A 471 -18.62 -44.65 0.16
N ASP A 472 -18.98 -43.41 0.49
CA ASP A 472 -18.03 -42.37 0.92
C ASP A 472 -17.75 -42.43 2.45
N PRO A 473 -16.75 -41.69 2.96
CA PRO A 473 -16.41 -41.64 4.39
C PRO A 473 -17.46 -40.97 5.28
N LEU A 474 -18.38 -40.21 4.71
CA LEU A 474 -19.50 -39.54 5.41
C LEU A 474 -20.77 -40.40 5.45
N GLY A 475 -20.75 -41.57 4.79
CA GLY A 475 -21.72 -42.65 4.91
C GLY A 475 -22.83 -42.66 3.86
N LEU A 476 -22.81 -41.79 2.85
CA LEU A 476 -23.70 -41.98 1.69
C LEU A 476 -23.10 -43.02 0.73
N GLY A 477 -23.90 -43.45 -0.24
CA GLY A 477 -23.51 -44.50 -1.16
C GLY A 477 -24.49 -44.71 -2.31
N GLY A 478 -23.98 -45.19 -3.43
CA GLY A 478 -24.76 -45.59 -4.59
C GLY A 478 -24.61 -47.07 -4.91
N GLU A 479 -25.53 -47.58 -5.72
CA GLU A 479 -25.57 -48.98 -6.15
C GLU A 479 -25.75 -49.06 -7.67
N VAL A 480 -25.09 -50.03 -8.30
CA VAL A 480 -25.35 -50.42 -9.69
C VAL A 480 -25.52 -51.93 -9.79
N ALA A 481 -26.57 -52.35 -10.50
CA ALA A 481 -26.82 -53.75 -10.84
C ALA A 481 -26.31 -54.04 -12.25
N ILE A 482 -25.67 -55.20 -12.43
CA ILE A 482 -25.08 -55.66 -13.69
C ILE A 482 -25.47 -57.12 -13.93
N VAL A 483 -25.93 -57.40 -15.15
CA VAL A 483 -26.19 -58.78 -15.60
C VAL A 483 -24.86 -59.44 -15.90
N VAL A 484 -24.66 -60.64 -15.37
CA VAL A 484 -23.52 -61.49 -15.68
C VAL A 484 -24.01 -62.83 -16.19
N ALA A 485 -23.45 -63.30 -17.29
CA ALA A 485 -23.73 -64.62 -17.83
C ALA A 485 -22.44 -65.45 -17.74
N PRO A 486 -22.22 -66.26 -16.69
CA PRO A 486 -20.94 -66.96 -16.49
C PRO A 486 -20.61 -68.03 -17.56
N GLY A 487 -21.48 -68.23 -18.56
CA GLY A 487 -21.22 -69.04 -19.75
C GLY A 487 -21.13 -68.26 -21.06
N ASN A 488 -21.28 -66.92 -21.05
CA ASN A 488 -21.13 -66.04 -22.22
C ASN A 488 -19.89 -65.16 -22.03
N ARG A 489 -19.23 -64.73 -23.12
CA ARG A 489 -18.16 -63.74 -23.02
C ARG A 489 -18.77 -62.33 -22.83
N THR A 490 -17.91 -61.38 -22.48
CA THR A 490 -18.33 -59.96 -22.40
C THR A 490 -18.14 -59.32 -23.77
N PRO A 491 -19.11 -58.54 -24.28
CA PRO A 491 -18.98 -57.79 -25.53
C PRO A 491 -17.74 -56.91 -25.63
N ALA A 492 -16.97 -57.10 -26.70
CA ALA A 492 -15.81 -56.26 -27.02
C ALA A 492 -16.25 -54.96 -27.70
N LEU A 493 -16.40 -53.88 -26.91
CA LEU A 493 -16.64 -52.52 -27.41
C LEU A 493 -15.33 -51.75 -27.57
N THR A 494 -15.07 -51.18 -28.75
CA THR A 494 -13.94 -50.26 -29.01
C THR A 494 -14.48 -48.90 -29.42
N LEU A 495 -13.92 -47.84 -28.82
CA LEU A 495 -14.30 -46.45 -29.03
C LEU A 495 -13.17 -45.73 -29.78
N ASN A 496 -13.50 -45.14 -30.92
CA ASN A 496 -12.60 -44.34 -31.75
C ASN A 496 -12.90 -42.86 -31.50
N THR A 497 -11.96 -42.17 -30.86
CA THR A 497 -12.13 -40.79 -30.40
C THR A 497 -11.48 -39.79 -31.37
N PRO A 498 -11.98 -38.54 -31.43
CA PRO A 498 -11.28 -37.48 -32.14
C PRO A 498 -10.01 -37.12 -31.36
N GLY A 499 -8.90 -36.90 -32.07
CA GLY A 499 -7.58 -36.67 -31.45
C GLY A 499 -7.41 -35.36 -30.65
N SER A 500 -8.43 -34.50 -30.62
CA SER A 500 -8.51 -33.34 -29.72
C SER A 500 -9.42 -33.66 -28.55
N ALA A 501 -9.04 -33.24 -27.34
CA ALA A 501 -9.90 -33.30 -26.16
C ALA A 501 -10.74 -32.03 -25.95
N THR A 502 -10.34 -30.88 -26.55
CA THR A 502 -10.96 -29.57 -26.28
C THR A 502 -11.67 -28.95 -27.49
N PHE A 503 -12.82 -28.34 -27.24
CA PHE A 503 -13.75 -27.82 -28.25
C PHE A 503 -14.23 -26.40 -27.91
N ALA A 504 -14.37 -25.55 -28.93
CA ALA A 504 -15.07 -24.27 -28.81
C ALA A 504 -16.59 -24.48 -28.82
N VAL A 505 -17.34 -23.49 -28.34
CA VAL A 505 -18.82 -23.46 -28.44
C VAL A 505 -19.25 -23.71 -29.89
N ASN A 506 -20.24 -24.60 -30.07
CA ASN A 506 -20.76 -25.08 -31.35
C ASN A 506 -19.78 -25.88 -32.24
N GLN A 507 -18.51 -26.08 -31.87
CA GLN A 507 -17.61 -26.96 -32.62
C GLN A 507 -18.11 -28.41 -32.55
N THR A 508 -18.21 -29.10 -33.69
CA THR A 508 -18.71 -30.48 -33.72
C THR A 508 -17.76 -31.46 -33.03
N VAL A 509 -18.28 -32.17 -32.04
CA VAL A 509 -17.69 -33.38 -31.47
C VAL A 509 -18.15 -34.56 -32.32
N SER A 510 -17.24 -35.41 -32.78
CA SER A 510 -17.55 -36.62 -33.56
C SER A 510 -16.82 -37.82 -33.00
N VAL A 511 -17.56 -38.89 -32.73
CA VAL A 511 -17.07 -40.15 -32.16
C VAL A 511 -17.57 -41.33 -33.00
N SER A 512 -16.83 -42.43 -32.99
CA SER A 512 -17.31 -43.68 -33.57
C SER A 512 -16.95 -44.87 -32.69
N ALA A 513 -17.63 -46.00 -32.88
CA ALA A 513 -17.40 -47.21 -32.12
C ALA A 513 -17.62 -48.45 -33.00
N THR A 514 -16.95 -49.53 -32.62
CA THR A 514 -17.13 -50.87 -33.19
C THR A 514 -17.33 -51.85 -32.06
N ALA A 515 -18.30 -52.74 -32.19
CA ALA A 515 -18.63 -53.71 -31.16
C ALA A 515 -18.84 -55.10 -31.74
N SER A 516 -18.31 -56.10 -31.05
CA SER A 516 -18.53 -57.50 -31.37
C SER A 516 -18.53 -58.34 -30.10
N ASP A 517 -19.34 -59.39 -30.10
CA ASP A 517 -19.26 -60.48 -29.14
C ASP A 517 -18.83 -61.78 -29.83
N ALA A 518 -18.27 -62.72 -29.07
CA ALA A 518 -17.77 -64.00 -29.61
C ALA A 518 -18.89 -64.99 -29.95
N GLU A 519 -20.02 -64.89 -29.26
CA GLU A 519 -21.19 -65.73 -29.45
C GLU A 519 -22.21 -65.09 -30.40
N ASP A 520 -22.37 -63.75 -30.38
CA ASP A 520 -23.34 -63.02 -31.24
C ASP A 520 -22.77 -62.34 -32.50
N GLY A 521 -21.45 -62.19 -32.63
CA GLY A 521 -20.85 -61.47 -33.74
C GLY A 521 -20.97 -59.94 -33.62
N ALA A 522 -21.27 -59.22 -34.70
CA ALA A 522 -21.29 -57.75 -34.69
C ALA A 522 -22.55 -57.17 -34.00
N LEU A 523 -22.36 -56.31 -32.99
CA LEU A 523 -23.45 -55.80 -32.15
C LEU A 523 -23.89 -54.38 -32.50
N PRO A 524 -25.20 -54.05 -32.39
CA PRO A 524 -25.70 -52.70 -32.59
C PRO A 524 -25.27 -51.78 -31.44
N ILE A 525 -24.83 -50.57 -31.79
CA ILE A 525 -24.38 -49.55 -30.82
C ILE A 525 -25.49 -48.53 -30.59
N THR A 526 -25.72 -48.23 -29.31
CA THR A 526 -26.56 -47.12 -28.85
C THR A 526 -25.67 -46.03 -28.26
N TRP A 527 -26.07 -44.76 -28.44
CA TRP A 527 -25.36 -43.60 -27.93
C TRP A 527 -26.27 -42.78 -27.01
N THR A 528 -25.73 -42.36 -25.88
CA THR A 528 -26.32 -41.33 -25.02
C THR A 528 -25.34 -40.19 -24.84
N THR A 529 -25.86 -38.99 -24.60
CA THR A 529 -25.04 -37.83 -24.26
C THR A 529 -25.49 -37.19 -22.96
N ALA A 530 -24.57 -36.54 -22.27
CA ALA A 530 -24.85 -35.70 -21.12
C ALA A 530 -24.00 -34.43 -21.17
N VAL A 531 -24.63 -33.27 -20.99
CA VAL A 531 -23.92 -32.03 -20.69
C VAL A 531 -23.72 -31.99 -19.18
N ARG A 532 -22.48 -32.04 -18.73
CA ARG A 532 -22.09 -31.91 -17.32
C ARG A 532 -21.74 -30.46 -17.06
N HIS A 533 -22.57 -29.81 -16.25
CA HIS A 533 -22.36 -28.45 -15.77
C HIS A 533 -21.66 -28.57 -14.41
N CYS A 534 -20.40 -28.15 -14.34
CA CYS A 534 -19.52 -28.42 -13.20
C CYS A 534 -18.81 -27.15 -12.72
N PRO A 535 -19.50 -26.26 -11.97
CA PRO A 535 -18.88 -25.09 -11.34
C PRO A 535 -17.71 -25.49 -10.41
N SER A 536 -17.81 -26.69 -9.84
CA SER A 536 -16.72 -27.53 -9.35
C SER A 536 -17.07 -29.00 -9.64
N GLU A 537 -16.11 -29.93 -9.58
CA GLU A 537 -16.44 -31.37 -9.72
C GLU A 537 -17.44 -31.84 -8.65
N ALA A 538 -17.33 -31.30 -7.43
CA ALA A 538 -18.23 -31.55 -6.30
C ALA A 538 -19.65 -30.93 -6.46
N THR A 539 -19.87 -30.07 -7.45
CA THR A 539 -21.19 -29.48 -7.75
C THR A 539 -21.67 -29.81 -9.17
N CYS A 540 -21.06 -30.83 -9.79
CA CYS A 540 -21.47 -31.33 -11.09
C CYS A 540 -22.94 -31.78 -11.08
N HIS A 541 -23.73 -31.26 -12.01
CA HIS A 541 -25.00 -31.86 -12.38
C HIS A 541 -25.05 -32.12 -13.89
N SER A 542 -25.79 -33.15 -14.31
CA SER A 542 -25.90 -33.54 -15.71
C SER A 542 -27.28 -33.23 -16.28
N HIS A 543 -27.30 -32.54 -17.41
CA HIS A 543 -28.46 -32.46 -18.29
C HIS A 543 -28.33 -33.59 -19.33
N PRO A 544 -29.29 -34.53 -19.43
CA PRO A 544 -29.27 -35.53 -20.48
C PRO A 544 -29.44 -34.86 -21.85
N GLY A 545 -28.59 -35.25 -22.80
CA GLY A 545 -28.59 -34.74 -24.16
C GLY A 545 -29.29 -35.69 -25.14
N VAL A 546 -29.10 -35.42 -26.44
CA VAL A 546 -29.68 -36.23 -27.52
C VAL A 546 -28.91 -37.55 -27.65
N GLY A 547 -29.63 -38.66 -27.71
CA GLY A 547 -29.07 -39.99 -27.99
C GLY A 547 -29.13 -40.35 -29.49
N GLY A 548 -28.56 -41.50 -29.85
CA GLY A 548 -28.55 -42.01 -31.22
C GLY A 548 -28.23 -43.49 -31.31
N THR A 549 -28.13 -44.02 -32.53
CA THR A 549 -27.74 -45.41 -32.80
C THR A 549 -26.82 -45.50 -34.01
N GLY A 550 -26.05 -46.59 -34.11
CA GLY A 550 -25.11 -46.85 -35.20
C GLY A 550 -23.64 -46.64 -34.82
N SER A 551 -22.74 -46.90 -35.77
CA SER A 551 -21.29 -46.92 -35.54
C SER A 551 -20.64 -45.55 -35.36
N SER A 552 -21.36 -44.45 -35.61
CA SER A 552 -20.85 -43.07 -35.47
C SER A 552 -21.90 -42.15 -34.89
N PHE A 553 -21.48 -41.20 -34.05
CA PHE A 553 -22.34 -40.18 -33.47
C PHE A 553 -21.63 -38.82 -33.43
N SER A 554 -22.38 -37.73 -33.57
CA SER A 554 -21.82 -36.37 -33.54
C SER A 554 -22.80 -35.33 -33.01
N GLN A 555 -22.30 -34.34 -32.27
CA GLN A 555 -23.08 -33.25 -31.71
C GLN A 555 -22.22 -31.97 -31.62
N PRO A 556 -22.77 -30.76 -31.84
CA PRO A 556 -22.06 -29.51 -31.51
C PRO A 556 -21.74 -29.43 -30.02
N PHE A 557 -20.57 -28.89 -29.68
CA PHE A 557 -20.17 -28.66 -28.30
C PHE A 557 -21.06 -27.59 -27.65
N THR A 558 -21.36 -27.79 -26.37
CA THR A 558 -22.29 -26.97 -25.60
C THR A 558 -21.89 -25.49 -25.56
N ALA A 559 -22.90 -24.61 -25.51
CA ALA A 559 -22.71 -23.17 -25.34
C ALA A 559 -22.51 -22.73 -23.87
N HIS A 560 -22.58 -23.67 -22.92
CA HIS A 560 -22.31 -23.38 -21.51
C HIS A 560 -20.81 -23.23 -21.25
N PRO A 561 -20.35 -22.09 -20.66
CA PRO A 561 -18.93 -21.74 -20.59
C PRO A 561 -18.10 -22.57 -19.60
N ASP A 562 -18.74 -23.35 -18.73
CA ASP A 562 -18.19 -24.12 -17.60
C ASP A 562 -18.50 -25.63 -17.69
N SER A 563 -18.90 -26.10 -18.87
CA SER A 563 -19.48 -27.43 -19.04
C SER A 563 -18.61 -28.35 -19.90
N ARG A 564 -18.62 -29.66 -19.60
CA ARG A 564 -18.07 -30.73 -20.45
C ARG A 564 -19.20 -31.57 -21.05
N MET A 565 -18.92 -32.30 -22.13
CA MET A 565 -19.88 -33.24 -22.73
C MET A 565 -19.38 -34.66 -22.66
N GLU A 566 -20.21 -35.56 -22.11
CA GLU A 566 -19.97 -37.00 -22.05
C GLU A 566 -20.79 -37.67 -23.17
N LEU A 567 -20.13 -38.43 -24.04
CA LEU A 567 -20.72 -39.19 -25.15
C LEU A 567 -20.47 -40.68 -24.87
N THR A 568 -21.51 -41.43 -24.53
CA THR A 568 -21.39 -42.84 -24.11
C THR A 568 -21.95 -43.78 -25.17
N ALA A 569 -21.09 -44.66 -25.70
CA ALA A 569 -21.51 -45.81 -26.49
C ALA A 569 -21.85 -46.98 -25.55
N THR A 570 -22.99 -47.63 -25.77
CA THR A 570 -23.45 -48.81 -25.02
C THR A 570 -23.90 -49.90 -25.98
N VAL A 571 -23.50 -51.14 -25.68
CA VAL A 571 -23.91 -52.36 -26.38
C VAL A 571 -24.43 -53.41 -25.41
N THR A 572 -25.30 -54.28 -25.90
CA THR A 572 -25.89 -55.41 -25.17
C THR A 572 -25.87 -56.63 -26.08
N ASP A 573 -25.46 -57.78 -25.56
CA ASP A 573 -25.52 -59.07 -26.25
C ASP A 573 -26.88 -59.78 -26.08
N SER A 574 -27.05 -60.96 -26.67
CA SER A 574 -28.26 -61.78 -26.54
C SER A 574 -28.43 -62.42 -25.16
N ALA A 575 -27.35 -62.52 -24.38
CA ALA A 575 -27.36 -62.96 -22.98
C ALA A 575 -27.72 -61.84 -21.99
N GLY A 576 -27.85 -60.60 -22.46
CA GLY A 576 -28.18 -59.41 -21.67
C GLY A 576 -26.99 -58.76 -20.97
N VAL A 577 -25.74 -59.20 -21.25
CA VAL A 577 -24.53 -58.56 -20.74
C VAL A 577 -24.31 -57.25 -21.50
N THR A 578 -24.03 -56.18 -20.75
CA THR A 578 -23.82 -54.86 -21.31
C THR A 578 -22.35 -54.45 -21.24
N THR A 579 -21.92 -53.61 -22.19
CA THR A 579 -20.62 -52.93 -22.12
C THR A 579 -20.77 -51.51 -22.63
N ALA A 580 -20.19 -50.56 -21.90
CA ALA A 580 -20.26 -49.14 -22.23
C ALA A 580 -18.87 -48.49 -22.21
N LYS A 581 -18.66 -47.49 -23.06
CA LYS A 581 -17.47 -46.63 -23.08
C LYS A 581 -17.87 -45.18 -23.33
N THR A 582 -17.32 -44.26 -22.51
CA THR A 582 -17.59 -42.82 -22.58
C THR A 582 -16.39 -42.08 -23.14
N TYR A 583 -16.64 -41.15 -24.08
CA TYR A 583 -15.70 -40.11 -24.47
C TYR A 583 -16.13 -38.78 -23.84
N THR A 584 -15.17 -38.05 -23.27
CA THR A 584 -15.41 -36.74 -22.65
C THR A 584 -14.81 -35.65 -23.52
N ALA A 585 -15.66 -34.81 -24.11
CA ALA A 585 -15.26 -33.55 -24.73
C ALA A 585 -15.17 -32.46 -23.65
N LEU A 586 -14.03 -31.78 -23.59
CA LEU A 586 -13.77 -30.67 -22.67
C LEU A 586 -13.93 -29.31 -23.39
N PRO A 587 -14.21 -28.23 -22.66
CA PRO A 587 -14.20 -26.90 -23.24
C PRO A 587 -12.77 -26.47 -23.60
N ARG A 588 -12.60 -25.75 -24.72
CA ARG A 588 -11.40 -24.96 -24.99
C ARG A 588 -11.62 -23.58 -24.38
N GLN A 589 -10.89 -23.28 -23.30
CA GLN A 589 -11.05 -22.03 -22.55
C GLN A 589 -9.87 -21.09 -22.74
N HIS A 590 -10.16 -19.80 -22.68
CA HIS A 590 -9.18 -18.71 -22.65
C HIS A 590 -9.38 -17.86 -21.40
N ARG A 591 -8.33 -17.22 -20.91
CA ARG A 591 -8.39 -16.35 -19.75
C ARG A 591 -8.92 -14.97 -20.14
N ILE A 592 -9.98 -14.56 -19.45
CA ILE A 592 -10.48 -13.19 -19.45
C ILE A 592 -9.93 -12.49 -18.21
N THR A 593 -9.44 -11.26 -18.38
CA THR A 593 -8.99 -10.40 -17.27
C THR A 593 -9.52 -8.98 -17.46
N LEU A 594 -10.22 -8.47 -16.45
CA LEU A 594 -10.65 -7.08 -16.36
C LEU A 594 -9.57 -6.28 -15.62
N ARG A 595 -9.26 -5.08 -16.10
CA ARG A 595 -8.35 -4.13 -15.44
C ARG A 595 -8.94 -2.74 -15.49
N GLY A 596 -8.63 -1.89 -14.52
CA GLY A 596 -8.98 -0.47 -14.55
C GLY A 596 -7.75 0.39 -14.86
N THR A 597 -7.92 1.54 -15.50
CA THR A 597 -6.85 2.57 -15.53
C THR A 597 -6.64 3.24 -14.17
N GLN A 598 -7.61 3.06 -13.26
CA GLN A 598 -7.49 3.25 -11.82
C GLN A 598 -7.97 1.96 -11.14
N PRO A 599 -7.50 1.61 -9.93
CA PRO A 599 -8.05 0.49 -9.15
C PRO A 599 -9.57 0.64 -9.00
N ALA A 600 -10.33 -0.40 -9.33
CA ALA A 600 -11.78 -0.34 -9.41
C ALA A 600 -12.39 -1.72 -9.17
N GLU A 601 -13.63 -1.75 -8.66
CA GLU A 601 -14.42 -2.97 -8.63
C GLU A 601 -14.88 -3.31 -10.06
N LEU A 602 -14.37 -4.42 -10.59
CA LEU A 602 -14.63 -4.94 -11.93
C LEU A 602 -15.04 -6.40 -11.81
N SER A 603 -16.13 -6.78 -12.48
CA SER A 603 -16.74 -8.09 -12.29
C SER A 603 -17.11 -8.78 -13.61
N ILE A 604 -16.97 -10.10 -13.61
CA ILE A 604 -17.53 -11.04 -14.58
C ILE A 604 -18.67 -11.75 -13.84
N PRO A 605 -19.95 -11.31 -13.93
CA PRO A 605 -21.03 -11.82 -13.09
C PRO A 605 -21.26 -13.33 -13.24
N VAL A 606 -21.15 -13.86 -14.47
CA VAL A 606 -21.30 -15.30 -14.74
C VAL A 606 -20.20 -16.15 -14.12
N ALA A 607 -19.01 -15.58 -13.88
CA ALA A 607 -17.91 -16.23 -13.17
C ALA A 607 -17.95 -15.93 -11.65
N GLY A 608 -19.08 -15.46 -11.14
CA GLY A 608 -19.31 -15.23 -9.72
C GLY A 608 -18.93 -13.83 -9.22
N GLY A 609 -18.71 -12.87 -10.12
CA GLY A 609 -18.43 -11.46 -9.78
C GLY A 609 -16.94 -11.09 -9.79
N VAL A 610 -16.09 -11.88 -10.43
CA VAL A 610 -14.62 -11.81 -10.31
C VAL A 610 -13.97 -10.99 -11.42
N SER A 611 -12.80 -10.40 -11.20
CA SER A 611 -12.07 -9.65 -12.23
C SER A 611 -11.30 -10.51 -13.23
N SER A 612 -11.14 -11.83 -13.03
CA SER A 612 -10.56 -12.74 -14.03
C SER A 612 -11.10 -14.16 -13.92
N ALA A 613 -11.36 -14.80 -15.07
CA ALA A 613 -11.89 -16.16 -15.16
C ALA A 613 -11.42 -16.87 -16.44
N MET A 614 -11.45 -18.20 -16.45
CA MET A 614 -11.37 -19.00 -17.68
C MET A 614 -12.78 -19.10 -18.28
N VAL A 615 -12.93 -18.81 -19.57
CA VAL A 615 -14.23 -18.84 -20.28
C VAL A 615 -14.07 -19.55 -21.62
N THR A 616 -15.05 -20.35 -22.01
CA THR A 616 -14.98 -21.17 -23.25
C THR A 616 -14.98 -20.31 -24.52
N GLU A 617 -14.11 -20.63 -25.47
CA GLU A 617 -14.01 -20.04 -26.82
C GLU A 617 -15.38 -20.02 -27.50
N GLY A 618 -15.81 -18.84 -27.98
CA GLY A 618 -17.12 -18.62 -28.59
C GLY A 618 -18.29 -18.41 -27.63
N ALA A 619 -18.12 -18.55 -26.31
CA ALA A 619 -19.14 -18.18 -25.33
C ALA A 619 -19.28 -16.65 -25.23
N SER A 620 -20.48 -16.16 -24.89
CA SER A 620 -20.76 -14.74 -24.66
C SER A 620 -21.25 -14.49 -23.24
N PHE A 621 -20.82 -13.39 -22.62
CA PHE A 621 -21.07 -13.09 -21.20
C PHE A 621 -20.95 -11.60 -20.90
N ASP A 622 -21.60 -11.13 -19.84
CA ASP A 622 -21.48 -9.76 -19.34
C ASP A 622 -20.17 -9.54 -18.58
N VAL A 623 -19.61 -8.33 -18.71
CA VAL A 623 -18.62 -7.74 -17.80
C VAL A 623 -19.16 -6.41 -17.29
N GLU A 624 -18.88 -6.08 -16.02
CA GLU A 624 -19.35 -4.86 -15.39
C GLU A 624 -18.21 -4.10 -14.70
N ALA A 625 -18.23 -2.77 -14.83
CA ALA A 625 -17.33 -1.85 -14.14
C ALA A 625 -18.10 -0.93 -13.19
N ALA A 626 -17.58 -0.72 -11.97
CA ALA A 626 -18.20 0.23 -11.03
C ALA A 626 -18.21 1.67 -11.60
N PRO A 627 -19.26 2.48 -11.37
CA PRO A 627 -19.33 3.86 -11.88
C PRO A 627 -18.22 4.79 -11.35
N LEU A 628 -17.67 4.46 -10.18
CA LEU A 628 -16.53 5.13 -9.56
C LEU A 628 -15.41 4.11 -9.34
N ALA A 629 -14.17 4.58 -9.42
CA ALA A 629 -13.01 3.82 -8.99
C ALA A 629 -12.98 3.73 -7.46
N ILE A 630 -12.04 2.94 -6.94
CA ILE A 630 -11.84 2.68 -5.50
C ILE A 630 -11.48 3.94 -4.70
N ASP A 631 -10.92 4.97 -5.34
CA ASP A 631 -10.67 6.28 -4.72
C ASP A 631 -11.96 7.08 -4.41
N GLY A 632 -13.12 6.61 -4.89
CA GLY A 632 -14.43 7.24 -4.71
C GLY A 632 -14.64 8.53 -5.51
N VAL A 633 -13.69 8.91 -6.38
CA VAL A 633 -13.70 10.22 -7.08
C VAL A 633 -13.39 10.13 -8.57
N SER A 634 -12.59 9.15 -9.01
CA SER A 634 -12.35 8.86 -10.42
C SER A 634 -13.57 8.18 -11.01
N LYS A 635 -14.04 8.64 -12.19
CA LYS A 635 -15.30 8.19 -12.79
C LYS A 635 -15.05 7.29 -13.99
N PHE A 636 -15.84 6.24 -14.12
CA PHE A 636 -15.85 5.41 -15.32
C PHE A 636 -16.23 6.26 -16.55
N THR A 637 -15.53 6.04 -17.66
CA THR A 637 -15.69 6.78 -18.93
C THR A 637 -15.92 5.88 -20.15
N GLY A 638 -15.69 4.57 -20.01
CA GLY A 638 -15.89 3.59 -21.07
C GLY A 638 -14.81 2.50 -21.07
N TRP A 639 -15.10 1.38 -21.73
CA TRP A 639 -14.14 0.32 -21.97
C TRP A 639 -13.17 0.70 -23.12
N GLN A 640 -11.89 0.37 -22.97
CA GLN A 640 -10.86 0.65 -23.99
C GLN A 640 -11.17 -0.14 -25.26
N GLY A 641 -11.50 0.57 -26.34
CA GLY A 641 -11.95 -0.04 -27.60
C GLY A 641 -13.37 -0.65 -27.55
N GLY A 642 -14.11 -0.42 -26.47
CA GLY A 642 -15.46 -0.94 -26.23
C GLY A 642 -16.49 0.18 -26.00
N PRO A 643 -17.64 -0.12 -25.38
CA PRO A 643 -18.72 0.84 -25.15
C PRO A 643 -18.41 1.81 -24.00
N ALA A 644 -19.13 2.93 -23.98
CA ALA A 644 -19.17 3.88 -22.86
C ALA A 644 -20.11 3.44 -21.71
N ASP A 645 -20.80 2.30 -21.86
CA ASP A 645 -21.62 1.69 -20.83
C ASP A 645 -20.71 0.90 -19.86
N PRO A 646 -20.88 1.03 -18.52
CA PRO A 646 -20.17 0.19 -17.56
C PRO A 646 -20.43 -1.32 -17.75
N LYS A 647 -21.55 -1.71 -18.37
CA LYS A 647 -21.86 -3.11 -18.72
C LYS A 647 -21.55 -3.39 -20.19
N TRP A 648 -20.93 -4.54 -20.47
CA TRP A 648 -20.58 -4.94 -21.83
C TRP A 648 -20.70 -6.46 -22.01
N ILE A 649 -21.46 -6.91 -23.01
CA ILE A 649 -21.47 -8.31 -23.46
C ILE A 649 -20.26 -8.56 -24.36
N VAL A 650 -19.43 -9.53 -23.99
CA VAL A 650 -18.19 -9.90 -24.67
C VAL A 650 -18.27 -11.36 -25.12
N THR A 651 -17.80 -11.65 -26.34
CA THR A 651 -17.64 -13.01 -26.86
C THR A 651 -16.17 -13.41 -26.81
N VAL A 652 -15.87 -14.60 -26.27
CA VAL A 652 -14.49 -15.11 -26.15
C VAL A 652 -13.93 -15.46 -27.54
N GLY A 653 -12.79 -14.86 -27.90
CA GLY A 653 -12.03 -15.19 -29.10
C GLY A 653 -11.18 -16.46 -28.94
N SER A 654 -10.25 -16.69 -29.87
CA SER A 654 -9.36 -17.86 -29.85
C SER A 654 -8.05 -17.65 -29.06
N ALA A 655 -8.06 -16.72 -28.10
CA ALA A 655 -6.91 -16.36 -27.26
C ALA A 655 -7.37 -15.63 -25.99
N ASP A 656 -6.49 -15.57 -24.99
CA ASP A 656 -6.67 -14.77 -23.77
C ASP A 656 -6.95 -13.29 -24.10
N LEU A 657 -7.83 -12.67 -23.29
CA LEU A 657 -8.34 -11.33 -23.52
C LEU A 657 -8.28 -10.48 -22.25
N THR A 658 -7.59 -9.33 -22.33
CA THR A 658 -7.64 -8.30 -21.28
C THR A 658 -8.55 -7.16 -21.71
N LEU A 659 -9.48 -6.77 -20.85
CA LEU A 659 -10.40 -5.65 -21.06
C LEU A 659 -10.11 -4.55 -20.05
N THR A 660 -9.84 -3.34 -20.54
CA THR A 660 -9.51 -2.19 -19.68
C THR A 660 -10.70 -1.26 -19.53
N ALA A 661 -11.18 -1.05 -18.31
CA ALA A 661 -12.14 -0.02 -17.94
C ALA A 661 -11.39 1.32 -17.72
N ASN A 662 -11.76 2.37 -18.47
CA ASN A 662 -11.13 3.68 -18.33
C ASN A 662 -11.83 4.51 -17.26
N TYR A 663 -11.07 4.94 -16.27
CA TYR A 663 -11.48 5.88 -15.23
C TYR A 663 -10.73 7.20 -15.40
N ALA A 664 -11.48 8.31 -15.46
CA ALA A 664 -10.95 9.67 -15.47
C ALA A 664 -10.75 10.17 -14.04
N THR A 665 -9.51 10.54 -13.70
CA THR A 665 -9.18 11.11 -12.38
C THR A 665 -9.84 12.47 -12.17
N PRO A 666 -9.84 13.03 -10.95
CA PRO A 666 -10.26 14.40 -10.72
C PRO A 666 -9.46 15.45 -11.53
N ILE A 667 -8.25 15.11 -11.98
CA ILE A 667 -7.44 15.93 -12.89
C ILE A 667 -7.97 15.79 -14.33
N ASP A 668 -8.19 14.56 -14.82
CA ASP A 668 -8.80 14.32 -16.15
C ASP A 668 -10.16 15.00 -16.25
N GLN A 669 -11.06 14.75 -15.29
CA GLN A 669 -12.40 15.33 -15.24
C GLN A 669 -12.37 16.86 -15.32
N ARG A 670 -11.44 17.53 -14.63
CA ARG A 670 -11.31 18.99 -14.67
C ARG A 670 -10.76 19.48 -16.01
N TYR A 671 -9.77 18.79 -16.56
CA TYR A 671 -9.11 19.14 -17.82
C TYR A 671 -10.01 18.91 -19.05
N ASP A 672 -10.80 17.83 -19.04
CA ASP A 672 -11.67 17.42 -20.15
C ASP A 672 -13.01 18.18 -20.17
N THR A 673 -13.47 18.68 -19.02
CA THR A 673 -14.70 19.50 -18.94
C THR A 673 -14.47 21.01 -19.06
N ASP A 674 -13.23 21.51 -18.96
CA ASP A 674 -12.91 22.94 -19.06
C ASP A 674 -12.01 23.26 -20.28
N PRO A 675 -12.60 23.67 -21.42
CA PRO A 675 -11.83 24.02 -22.62
C PRO A 675 -10.93 25.25 -22.46
N ALA A 676 -11.27 26.18 -21.56
CA ALA A 676 -10.48 27.40 -21.34
C ALA A 676 -9.21 27.11 -20.53
N LEU A 677 -9.34 26.28 -19.49
CA LEU A 677 -8.21 25.66 -18.80
C LEU A 677 -7.35 24.87 -19.77
N ARG A 678 -7.95 24.05 -20.65
CA ARG A 678 -7.20 23.26 -21.63
C ARG A 678 -6.36 24.12 -22.57
N ALA A 679 -6.94 25.21 -23.08
CA ALA A 679 -6.27 26.13 -23.99
C ALA A 679 -5.12 26.91 -23.32
N SER A 680 -5.25 27.27 -22.04
CA SER A 680 -4.20 27.97 -21.29
C SER A 680 -3.08 27.04 -20.80
N LEU A 681 -3.44 25.90 -20.22
CA LEU A 681 -2.51 24.94 -19.61
C LEU A 681 -1.75 24.11 -20.66
N GLY A 682 -2.37 23.87 -21.81
CA GLY A 682 -1.82 23.05 -22.90
C GLY A 682 -1.93 21.55 -22.66
N ALA A 683 -1.41 20.77 -23.61
CA ALA A 683 -1.43 19.30 -23.56
C ALA A 683 -0.71 18.76 -22.31
N PRO A 684 -1.12 17.60 -21.76
CA PRO A 684 -0.35 16.91 -20.72
C PRO A 684 1.05 16.58 -21.24
N ALA A 685 2.06 16.83 -20.41
CA ALA A 685 3.48 16.57 -20.71
C ALA A 685 3.97 15.24 -20.10
N GLY A 686 3.10 14.52 -19.39
CA GLY A 686 3.39 13.22 -18.78
C GLY A 686 2.16 12.63 -18.10
N ALA A 687 2.34 11.44 -17.50
CA ALA A 687 1.33 10.79 -16.68
C ALA A 687 1.03 11.57 -15.39
N GLU A 688 -0.07 11.23 -14.73
CA GLU A 688 -0.36 11.68 -13.37
C GLU A 688 0.61 11.04 -12.37
N ILE A 689 1.00 11.81 -11.35
CA ILE A 689 1.91 11.41 -10.29
C ILE A 689 1.16 11.54 -8.96
N THR A 690 1.04 10.43 -8.24
CA THR A 690 0.59 10.39 -6.86
C THR A 690 1.78 10.52 -5.92
N ASP A 691 1.74 11.51 -5.02
CA ASP A 691 2.74 11.79 -4.00
C ASP A 691 2.02 11.96 -2.65
N GLY A 692 1.95 10.86 -1.89
CA GLY A 692 1.12 10.75 -0.69
C GLY A 692 -0.35 11.12 -1.00
N PRO A 693 -0.97 12.06 -0.27
CA PRO A 693 -2.36 12.48 -0.48
C PRO A 693 -2.54 13.52 -1.60
N VAL A 694 -1.49 13.86 -2.36
CA VAL A 694 -1.53 14.84 -3.44
C VAL A 694 -1.28 14.15 -4.78
N HIS A 695 -2.21 14.34 -5.71
CA HIS A 695 -2.03 13.95 -7.10
C HIS A 695 -1.66 15.18 -7.92
N TYR A 696 -0.81 15.04 -8.93
CA TYR A 696 -0.54 16.13 -9.86
C TYR A 696 -0.17 15.64 -11.25
N ARG A 697 -0.39 16.48 -12.26
CA ARG A 697 0.00 16.22 -13.65
C ARG A 697 0.70 17.45 -14.23
N VAL A 698 1.77 17.21 -14.96
CA VAL A 698 2.51 18.24 -15.69
C VAL A 698 1.89 18.44 -17.07
N HIS A 699 1.75 19.69 -17.48
CA HIS A 699 1.25 20.13 -18.78
C HIS A 699 2.26 21.12 -19.39
N ALA A 700 2.11 21.42 -20.68
CA ALA A 700 3.03 22.28 -21.42
C ALA A 700 3.31 23.65 -20.74
N ASN A 701 2.28 24.28 -20.14
CA ASN A 701 2.37 25.63 -19.57
C ASN A 701 2.13 25.67 -18.04
N GLY A 702 2.00 24.52 -17.36
CA GLY A 702 1.67 24.48 -15.94
C GLY A 702 1.53 23.09 -15.33
N ARG A 703 0.96 23.04 -14.13
CA ARG A 703 0.60 21.80 -13.43
C ARG A 703 -0.81 21.86 -12.87
N LEU A 704 -1.58 20.79 -13.05
CA LEU A 704 -2.80 20.52 -12.28
C LEU A 704 -2.44 19.69 -11.05
N TYR A 705 -3.05 20.03 -9.92
CA TYR A 705 -2.95 19.35 -8.65
C TYR A 705 -4.35 18.94 -8.20
N TRP A 706 -4.47 17.83 -7.49
CA TRP A 706 -5.67 17.45 -6.75
C TRP A 706 -5.29 16.94 -5.37
N SER A 707 -6.12 17.30 -4.38
CA SER A 707 -6.18 16.60 -3.10
C SER A 707 -7.61 16.65 -2.57
N ALA A 708 -7.98 15.72 -1.68
CA ALA A 708 -9.31 15.71 -1.06
C ALA A 708 -9.66 17.03 -0.36
N GLY A 709 -8.67 17.73 0.22
CA GLY A 709 -8.87 19.00 0.94
C GLY A 709 -8.93 20.25 0.06
N THR A 710 -8.42 20.21 -1.17
CA THR A 710 -8.36 21.38 -2.07
C THR A 710 -9.20 21.23 -3.35
N GLY A 711 -9.57 20.00 -3.71
CA GLY A 711 -10.09 19.68 -5.04
C GLY A 711 -9.03 19.89 -6.12
N THR A 712 -9.45 19.90 -7.38
CA THR A 712 -8.50 20.12 -8.49
C THR A 712 -8.19 21.61 -8.65
N ARG A 713 -6.90 21.98 -8.68
CA ARG A 713 -6.39 23.35 -8.80
C ARG A 713 -5.16 23.40 -9.71
N TYR A 714 -4.90 24.52 -10.39
CA TYR A 714 -3.71 24.66 -11.24
C TYR A 714 -2.74 25.77 -10.81
N VAL A 715 -1.45 25.55 -11.13
CA VAL A 715 -0.35 26.52 -10.95
C VAL A 715 0.37 26.67 -12.30
N THR A 716 0.61 27.91 -12.75
CA THR A 716 1.18 28.23 -14.06
C THR A 716 2.23 29.34 -13.99
N GLY A 717 3.03 29.48 -15.04
CA GLY A 717 3.96 30.60 -15.23
C GLY A 717 5.01 30.78 -14.12
N PRO A 718 5.50 32.00 -13.88
CA PRO A 718 6.55 32.27 -12.88
C PRO A 718 6.18 31.89 -11.45
N VAL A 719 4.88 31.81 -11.14
CA VAL A 719 4.37 31.32 -9.84
C VAL A 719 4.66 29.83 -9.68
N LEU A 720 4.49 29.03 -10.75
CA LEU A 720 4.85 27.61 -10.75
C LEU A 720 6.36 27.42 -10.61
N ASP A 721 7.17 28.16 -11.38
CA ASP A 721 8.63 28.03 -11.33
C ASP A 721 9.16 28.28 -9.92
N LYS A 722 8.64 29.32 -9.26
CA LYS A 722 8.96 29.65 -7.87
C LYS A 722 8.48 28.59 -6.89
N TYR A 723 7.25 28.11 -7.05
CA TYR A 723 6.67 27.07 -6.21
C TYR A 723 7.53 25.79 -6.25
N LEU A 724 7.92 25.33 -7.45
CA LEU A 724 8.76 24.16 -7.63
C LEU A 724 10.18 24.36 -7.07
N ALA A 725 10.79 25.53 -7.30
CA ALA A 725 12.12 25.86 -6.76
C ALA A 725 12.17 25.88 -5.22
N LEU A 726 11.02 26.05 -4.55
CA LEU A 726 10.86 25.97 -3.10
C LEU A 726 10.51 24.56 -2.60
N GLY A 727 10.48 23.54 -3.46
CA GLY A 727 10.08 22.17 -3.11
C GLY A 727 8.59 21.87 -3.30
N GLY A 728 7.82 22.79 -3.90
CA GLY A 728 6.43 22.56 -4.30
C GLY A 728 5.49 22.21 -3.14
N HIS A 729 4.62 21.23 -3.37
CA HIS A 729 3.63 20.77 -2.41
C HIS A 729 4.25 20.08 -1.18
N ALA A 730 5.49 19.59 -1.27
CA ALA A 730 6.18 19.02 -0.11
C ALA A 730 6.52 20.08 0.96
N LEU A 731 6.80 21.34 0.57
CA LEU A 731 7.03 22.45 1.51
C LEU A 731 5.76 23.25 1.80
N LEU A 732 5.02 23.62 0.75
CA LEU A 732 3.92 24.60 0.84
C LEU A 732 2.52 23.98 0.81
N GLY A 733 2.42 22.67 0.59
CA GLY A 733 1.15 21.97 0.43
C GLY A 733 0.52 22.21 -0.94
N PRO A 734 -0.54 21.46 -1.30
CA PRO A 734 -1.22 21.65 -2.57
C PRO A 734 -1.81 23.08 -2.68
N PRO A 735 -1.90 23.64 -3.90
CA PRO A 735 -2.55 24.93 -4.14
C PRO A 735 -4.01 24.90 -3.69
N THR A 736 -4.45 25.94 -2.98
CA THR A 736 -5.85 26.12 -2.56
C THR A 736 -6.65 26.96 -3.57
N SER A 737 -5.96 27.74 -4.41
CA SER A 737 -6.53 28.50 -5.53
C SER A 737 -5.92 28.06 -6.86
N ASP A 738 -6.68 28.26 -7.94
CA ASP A 738 -6.14 28.32 -9.30
C ASP A 738 -5.20 29.53 -9.44
N THR A 739 -4.35 29.56 -10.48
CA THR A 739 -3.55 30.76 -10.78
C THR A 739 -4.50 31.86 -11.21
N ALA A 740 -4.54 32.94 -10.43
CA ALA A 740 -5.37 34.10 -10.69
C ALA A 740 -4.52 35.33 -11.01
N THR A 741 -5.12 36.30 -11.69
CA THR A 741 -4.56 37.65 -11.79
C THR A 741 -5.16 38.52 -10.69
N THR A 742 -4.38 39.44 -10.11
CA THR A 742 -4.90 40.40 -9.13
C THR A 742 -5.94 41.35 -9.73
N PRO A 743 -6.85 41.95 -8.92
CA PRO A 743 -7.92 42.80 -9.44
C PRO A 743 -7.48 44.04 -10.22
N ASP A 744 -6.23 44.48 -10.03
CA ASP A 744 -5.59 45.58 -10.76
C ASP A 744 -4.87 45.15 -12.05
N GLY A 745 -4.81 43.84 -12.34
CA GLY A 745 -4.14 43.26 -13.51
C GLY A 745 -2.62 43.14 -13.40
N VAL A 746 -2.00 43.48 -12.26
CA VAL A 746 -0.53 43.67 -12.16
C VAL A 746 0.24 42.39 -11.82
N ALA A 747 -0.35 41.46 -11.06
CA ALA A 747 0.32 40.25 -10.60
C ALA A 747 -0.45 38.96 -10.94
N GLN A 748 0.30 37.88 -11.16
CA GLN A 748 -0.22 36.51 -11.08
C GLN A 748 0.03 35.95 -9.67
N TYR A 749 -0.90 35.16 -9.13
CA TYR A 749 -0.73 34.56 -7.81
C TYR A 749 -1.43 33.21 -7.64
N ASN A 750 -0.94 32.45 -6.65
CA ASN A 750 -1.62 31.28 -6.06
C ASN A 750 -1.54 31.34 -4.52
N HIS A 751 -2.52 30.73 -3.86
CA HIS A 751 -2.51 30.46 -2.41
C HIS A 751 -2.25 28.98 -2.12
N PHE A 752 -1.64 28.70 -0.97
CA PHE A 752 -1.20 27.37 -0.54
C PHE A 752 -1.47 27.13 0.95
N LEU A 753 -1.54 25.87 1.38
CA LEU A 753 -1.75 25.49 2.77
C LEU A 753 -0.99 24.19 3.11
N ALA A 754 0.00 24.27 4.00
CA ALA A 754 0.69 23.11 4.57
C ALA A 754 0.61 23.14 6.09
N ASN A 755 0.10 22.06 6.72
CA ASN A 755 0.10 21.88 8.18
C ASN A 755 -0.41 23.10 8.97
N GLY A 756 -1.49 23.74 8.49
CA GLY A 756 -2.06 24.97 9.08
C GLY A 756 -1.32 26.27 8.75
N THR A 757 -0.17 26.21 8.09
CA THR A 757 0.60 27.36 7.62
C THR A 757 0.11 27.81 6.25
N VAL A 758 -0.33 29.07 6.15
CA VAL A 758 -0.84 29.67 4.92
C VAL A 758 0.28 30.32 4.12
N GLY A 759 0.44 29.88 2.87
CA GLY A 759 1.41 30.42 1.92
C GLY A 759 0.75 31.20 0.78
N SER A 760 1.48 32.11 0.16
CA SER A 760 1.06 32.79 -1.08
C SER A 760 2.27 33.17 -1.90
N ILE A 761 2.25 32.86 -3.20
CA ILE A 761 3.28 33.31 -4.13
C ILE A 761 2.61 34.29 -5.09
N TYR A 762 3.20 35.48 -5.20
CA TYR A 762 2.79 36.52 -6.14
C TYR A 762 3.95 36.82 -7.08
N SER A 763 3.66 37.05 -8.35
CA SER A 763 4.63 37.43 -9.37
C SER A 763 4.20 38.66 -10.14
N THR A 764 5.08 39.66 -10.21
CA THR A 764 4.93 40.82 -11.12
C THR A 764 6.08 40.87 -12.10
N ALA A 765 5.90 41.54 -13.24
CA ALA A 765 6.99 41.79 -14.19
C ALA A 765 8.12 42.67 -13.60
N ALA A 766 7.84 43.46 -12.55
CA ALA A 766 8.80 44.37 -11.93
C ALA A 766 9.60 43.71 -10.79
N THR A 767 9.03 42.74 -10.08
CA THR A 767 9.64 42.13 -8.89
C THR A 767 10.04 40.67 -9.08
N GLY A 768 9.41 39.94 -10.02
CA GLY A 768 9.51 38.50 -10.10
C GLY A 768 8.60 37.81 -9.08
N ALA A 769 8.76 36.48 -8.92
CA ALA A 769 7.91 35.66 -8.07
C ALA A 769 8.49 35.48 -6.65
N HIS A 770 7.69 35.80 -5.63
CA HIS A 770 8.10 35.77 -4.22
C HIS A 770 7.08 35.08 -3.30
N LEU A 771 7.58 34.33 -2.33
CA LEU A 771 6.79 33.72 -1.26
C LEU A 771 6.57 34.69 -0.09
N VAL A 772 5.32 34.82 0.31
CA VAL A 772 4.90 35.35 1.62
C VAL A 772 4.18 34.23 2.38
N THR A 773 4.62 33.89 3.59
CA THR A 773 4.08 32.75 4.36
C THR A 773 3.80 33.09 5.83
N GLY A 774 3.21 32.15 6.57
CA GLY A 774 3.01 32.21 8.02
C GLY A 774 2.31 33.48 8.53
N GLU A 775 2.80 34.01 9.65
CA GLU A 775 2.24 35.20 10.31
C GLU A 775 2.42 36.47 9.47
N ILE A 776 3.46 36.56 8.63
CA ILE A 776 3.64 37.69 7.71
C ILE A 776 2.54 37.68 6.66
N ARG A 777 2.23 36.52 6.07
CA ARG A 777 1.10 36.37 5.13
C ARG A 777 -0.23 36.68 5.80
N LYS A 778 -0.44 36.23 7.04
CA LYS A 778 -1.65 36.57 7.81
C LYS A 778 -1.78 38.08 8.04
N ARG A 779 -0.69 38.78 8.40
CA ARG A 779 -0.75 40.26 8.55
C ARG A 779 -0.96 40.96 7.22
N TRP A 780 -0.29 40.51 6.16
CA TRP A 780 -0.46 41.06 4.82
C TRP A 780 -1.91 40.92 4.32
N ALA A 781 -2.54 39.77 4.54
CA ALA A 781 -3.95 39.54 4.26
C ALA A 781 -4.87 40.47 5.08
N ALA A 782 -4.59 40.67 6.38
CA ALA A 782 -5.33 41.59 7.24
C ALA A 782 -5.16 43.08 6.85
N LEU A 783 -4.14 43.38 6.04
CA LEU A 783 -3.90 44.69 5.43
C LEU A 783 -4.44 44.80 4.00
N ASP A 784 -5.30 43.89 3.57
CA ASP A 784 -5.88 43.85 2.21
C ASP A 784 -4.83 43.61 1.10
N TYR A 785 -3.83 42.77 1.40
CA TYR A 785 -2.79 42.29 0.48
C TYR A 785 -2.07 43.43 -0.28
N GLU A 786 -2.05 43.37 -1.62
CA GLU A 786 -1.40 44.34 -2.49
C GLU A 786 -2.00 45.76 -2.35
N ARG A 787 -3.29 45.85 -2.01
CA ARG A 787 -3.96 47.15 -1.78
C ARG A 787 -3.53 47.79 -0.47
N GLY A 788 -2.99 47.03 0.49
CA GLY A 788 -2.34 47.54 1.68
C GLY A 788 -0.95 48.12 1.40
N VAL A 789 0.06 47.25 1.49
CA VAL A 789 1.49 47.59 1.45
C VAL A 789 2.16 47.30 0.10
N GLY A 790 1.42 46.77 -0.88
CA GLY A 790 1.93 46.47 -2.22
C GLY A 790 2.39 45.03 -2.42
N TYR A 791 3.14 44.81 -3.50
CA TYR A 791 3.63 43.50 -3.94
C TYR A 791 4.94 43.12 -3.27
N PRO A 792 5.18 41.84 -2.95
CA PRO A 792 6.44 41.39 -2.39
C PRO A 792 7.60 41.60 -3.38
N THR A 793 8.75 42.01 -2.84
CA THR A 793 10.03 42.18 -3.54
C THR A 793 11.11 41.24 -3.03
N THR A 794 10.81 40.45 -1.98
CA THR A 794 11.66 39.40 -1.43
C THR A 794 10.78 38.23 -1.01
N ASP A 795 11.38 37.04 -0.96
CA ASP A 795 10.85 35.96 -0.12
C ASP A 795 10.95 36.32 1.36
N GLU A 796 10.48 35.42 2.23
CA GLU A 796 10.63 35.58 3.67
C GLU A 796 12.08 35.33 4.11
N LEU A 797 12.74 36.39 4.56
CA LEU A 797 14.14 36.39 4.99
C LEU A 797 14.25 36.36 6.52
N ALA A 798 15.33 35.78 7.03
CA ALA A 798 15.72 35.96 8.43
C ALA A 798 16.39 37.33 8.62
N THR A 799 16.20 37.96 9.76
CA THR A 799 17.01 39.12 10.15
C THR A 799 18.46 38.74 10.45
N PRO A 800 19.44 39.66 10.30
CA PRO A 800 20.85 39.39 10.58
C PRO A 800 21.18 38.94 12.01
N ASP A 801 20.28 39.15 12.98
CA ASP A 801 20.40 38.70 14.37
C ASP A 801 19.76 37.31 14.63
N GLY A 802 19.06 36.74 13.64
CA GLY A 802 18.34 35.46 13.74
C GLY A 802 17.03 35.50 14.55
N VAL A 803 16.59 36.67 15.02
CA VAL A 803 15.43 36.80 15.95
C VAL A 803 14.08 36.87 15.22
N ALA A 804 14.08 37.38 13.99
CA ALA A 804 12.85 37.73 13.27
C ALA A 804 12.84 37.22 11.83
N ARG A 805 11.64 37.28 11.24
CA ARG A 805 11.39 37.01 9.82
C ARG A 805 10.82 38.26 9.17
N TYR A 806 11.11 38.52 7.90
CA TYR A 806 10.53 39.66 7.17
C TYR A 806 10.36 39.43 5.67
N ASN A 807 9.42 40.17 5.08
CA ASN A 807 9.32 40.39 3.64
C ASN A 807 9.40 41.91 3.36
N HIS A 808 9.97 42.29 2.22
CA HIS A 808 9.86 43.64 1.67
C HIS A 808 8.76 43.71 0.61
N PHE A 809 8.12 44.88 0.49
CA PHE A 809 6.99 45.13 -0.42
C PHE A 809 7.17 46.48 -1.16
N VAL A 810 6.50 46.63 -2.31
CA VAL A 810 6.47 47.89 -3.06
C VAL A 810 5.07 48.27 -3.55
N LYS A 811 4.66 49.52 -3.29
CA LYS A 811 3.38 50.10 -3.73
C LYS A 811 3.58 51.48 -4.33
N GLY A 812 3.40 51.62 -5.64
CA GLY A 812 3.51 52.90 -6.35
C GLY A 812 4.84 53.64 -6.12
N GLY A 813 5.95 52.90 -6.01
CA GLY A 813 7.28 53.43 -5.70
C GLY A 813 7.63 53.54 -4.21
N ASN A 814 6.65 53.42 -3.29
CA ASN A 814 6.92 53.37 -1.86
C ASN A 814 7.33 51.96 -1.43
N VAL A 815 8.43 51.85 -0.69
CA VAL A 815 8.91 50.57 -0.14
C VAL A 815 8.33 50.36 1.27
N GLY A 816 7.73 49.20 1.49
CA GLY A 816 7.27 48.71 2.78
C GLY A 816 8.06 47.49 3.24
N SER A 817 7.88 47.12 4.51
CA SER A 817 8.25 45.82 5.05
C SER A 817 7.14 45.32 5.97
N ILE A 818 7.02 44.00 6.12
CA ILE A 818 6.37 43.39 7.27
C ILE A 818 7.42 42.55 8.00
N TYR A 819 7.57 42.77 9.30
CA TYR A 819 8.44 41.99 10.19
C TYR A 819 7.58 41.17 11.14
N TYR A 820 8.02 39.95 11.47
CA TYR A 820 7.40 39.08 12.45
C TYR A 820 8.41 38.64 13.51
N THR A 821 8.03 38.77 14.78
CA THR A 821 8.68 38.06 15.90
C THR A 821 7.62 37.40 16.79
N VAL A 822 7.98 36.32 17.47
CA VAL A 822 7.08 35.66 18.46
C VAL A 822 6.62 36.62 19.56
N ALA A 823 7.47 37.59 19.93
CA ALA A 823 7.18 38.54 21.02
C ALA A 823 6.29 39.71 20.61
N THR A 824 6.21 40.05 19.32
CA THR A 824 5.50 41.25 18.83
C THR A 824 4.33 40.91 17.90
N GLY A 825 4.38 39.79 17.18
CA GLY A 825 3.48 39.51 16.07
C GLY A 825 4.00 40.10 14.75
N GLY A 826 3.15 40.07 13.72
CA GLY A 826 3.48 40.61 12.40
C GLY A 826 3.09 42.09 12.30
N HIS A 827 4.04 42.96 11.93
CA HIS A 827 3.84 44.41 11.84
C HIS A 827 4.39 45.05 10.57
N ALA A 828 3.59 45.94 9.98
CA ALA A 828 3.91 46.67 8.75
C ALA A 828 4.56 48.04 9.03
N ILE A 829 5.58 48.37 8.24
CA ILE A 829 6.31 49.64 8.31
C ILE A 829 6.64 50.16 6.91
N SER A 830 6.36 51.43 6.61
CA SER A 830 6.51 51.99 5.26
C SER A 830 7.03 53.43 5.25
N GLY A 831 7.18 53.99 4.03
CA GLY A 831 7.42 55.41 3.80
C GLY A 831 8.61 56.02 4.56
N GLU A 832 8.46 57.25 5.02
CA GLU A 832 9.50 58.01 5.74
C GLU A 832 9.87 57.39 7.09
N ILE A 833 8.94 56.69 7.74
CA ILE A 833 9.22 55.99 9.01
C ILE A 833 10.16 54.80 8.77
N ARG A 834 9.91 54.01 7.72
CA ARG A 834 10.81 52.93 7.29
C ARG A 834 12.19 53.48 6.91
N LYS A 835 12.25 54.58 6.16
CA LYS A 835 13.53 55.24 5.78
C LYS A 835 14.30 55.70 7.03
N LYS A 836 13.61 56.27 8.02
CA LYS A 836 14.23 56.70 9.28
C LYS A 836 14.73 55.53 10.12
N TRP A 837 13.96 54.44 10.20
CA TRP A 837 14.37 53.22 10.89
C TRP A 837 15.58 52.56 10.22
N ALA A 838 15.61 52.52 8.88
CA ALA A 838 16.78 52.07 8.11
C ALA A 838 18.04 52.91 8.41
N ALA A 839 17.91 54.24 8.47
CA ALA A 839 18.99 55.15 8.84
C ALA A 839 19.46 55.03 10.31
N LEU A 840 18.79 54.20 11.11
CA LEU A 840 19.14 53.86 12.49
C LEU A 840 19.67 52.42 12.62
N ASP A 841 20.04 51.75 11.51
CA ASP A 841 20.45 50.33 11.47
C ASP A 841 19.33 49.35 11.88
N TYR A 842 18.08 49.65 11.48
CA TYR A 842 16.91 48.77 11.61
C TYR A 842 16.72 48.19 13.03
N GLU A 843 16.62 46.86 13.16
CA GLU A 843 16.46 46.16 14.43
C GLU A 843 17.65 46.35 15.39
N ARG A 844 18.85 46.60 14.85
CA ARG A 844 20.03 46.91 15.67
C ARG A 844 19.97 48.32 16.23
N GLY A 845 19.18 49.21 15.65
CA GLY A 845 18.82 50.51 16.21
C GLY A 845 17.78 50.40 17.32
N LEU A 846 16.52 50.55 16.91
CA LEU A 846 15.35 50.64 17.80
C LEU A 846 14.69 49.29 18.13
N GLY A 847 15.19 48.19 17.55
CA GLY A 847 14.54 46.88 17.64
C GLY A 847 13.34 46.76 16.70
N TYR A 848 12.45 45.84 17.05
CA TYR A 848 11.36 45.40 16.19
C TYR A 848 10.11 46.26 16.34
N PRO A 849 9.35 46.52 15.25
CA PRO A 849 8.09 47.22 15.34
C PRO A 849 7.09 46.44 16.22
N THR A 850 6.36 47.14 17.08
CA THR A 850 5.29 46.60 17.94
C THR A 850 3.91 47.11 17.54
N THR A 851 3.84 47.90 16.46
CA THR A 851 2.61 48.37 15.82
C THR A 851 2.85 48.43 14.32
N ASP A 852 1.76 48.32 13.56
CA ASP A 852 1.74 48.84 12.19
C ASP A 852 1.96 50.35 12.16
N GLU A 853 2.13 50.90 10.97
CA GLU A 853 2.16 52.34 10.73
C GLU A 853 0.73 52.93 10.89
N LEU A 854 0.49 53.56 12.04
CA LEU A 854 -0.81 54.11 12.42
C LEU A 854 -0.84 55.63 12.21
N GLY A 855 -2.04 56.17 11.97
CA GLY A 855 -2.29 57.61 12.09
C GLY A 855 -2.47 58.00 13.55
N THR A 856 -2.04 59.20 13.94
CA THR A 856 -2.34 59.75 15.26
C THR A 856 -3.81 60.13 15.41
N PRO A 857 -4.37 60.17 16.64
CA PRO A 857 -5.79 60.48 16.86
C PRO A 857 -6.26 61.86 16.36
N ASP A 858 -5.34 62.80 16.15
CA ASP A 858 -5.60 64.12 15.57
C ASP A 858 -5.51 64.16 14.03
N GLY A 859 -5.12 63.06 13.39
CA GLY A 859 -4.95 62.94 11.93
C GLY A 859 -3.71 63.64 11.35
N VAL A 860 -2.82 64.21 12.18
CA VAL A 860 -1.70 65.05 11.71
C VAL A 860 -0.44 64.24 11.39
N ALA A 861 -0.20 63.14 12.10
CA ALA A 861 1.04 62.37 12.01
C ALA A 861 0.81 60.89 11.71
N ARG A 862 1.91 60.23 11.34
CA ARG A 862 2.04 58.78 11.21
C ARG A 862 3.05 58.29 12.23
N TYR A 863 2.89 57.09 12.78
CA TYR A 863 3.87 56.52 13.73
C TYR A 863 3.97 54.99 13.69
N ASN A 864 5.15 54.49 14.09
CA ASN A 864 5.35 53.12 14.55
C ASN A 864 5.98 53.15 15.96
N HIS A 865 5.62 52.19 16.80
CA HIS A 865 6.36 51.88 18.04
C HIS A 865 7.31 50.71 17.83
N PHE A 866 8.38 50.65 18.63
CA PHE A 866 9.45 49.67 18.54
C PHE A 866 9.88 49.17 19.93
N ALA A 867 10.45 47.96 19.99
CA ALA A 867 11.03 47.40 21.21
C ALA A 867 12.35 46.65 20.96
N LYS A 868 13.34 46.90 21.83
CA LYS A 868 14.66 46.26 21.83
C LYS A 868 15.13 45.96 23.25
N GLY A 869 15.19 44.68 23.66
CA GLY A 869 15.79 44.27 24.93
C GLY A 869 15.25 45.04 26.16
N GLY A 870 13.94 45.25 26.25
CA GLY A 870 13.29 46.03 27.32
C GLY A 870 13.30 47.56 27.13
N THR A 871 14.04 48.07 26.15
CA THR A 871 13.97 49.47 25.72
C THR A 871 12.81 49.66 24.74
N VAL A 872 12.04 50.74 24.92
CA VAL A 872 10.93 51.12 24.03
C VAL A 872 11.32 52.31 23.16
N GLY A 873 10.88 52.30 21.91
CA GLY A 873 11.10 53.35 20.92
C GLY A 873 9.82 53.75 20.20
N SER A 874 9.86 54.92 19.56
CA SER A 874 8.85 55.37 18.62
C SER A 874 9.54 56.13 17.48
N ILE A 875 9.00 56.03 16.26
CA ILE A 875 9.26 57.01 15.20
C ILE A 875 7.94 57.64 14.82
N TYR A 876 7.90 58.98 14.82
CA TYR A 876 6.76 59.78 14.36
C TYR A 876 7.17 60.57 13.12
N TYR A 877 6.28 60.64 12.13
CA TYR A 877 6.44 61.43 10.92
C TYR A 877 5.33 62.48 10.81
N THR A 878 5.74 63.74 10.57
CA THR A 878 4.86 64.80 10.07
C THR A 878 5.52 65.48 8.87
N ALA A 879 4.72 66.11 8.02
CA ALA A 879 5.24 66.94 6.93
C ALA A 879 6.10 68.14 7.42
N ALA A 880 5.87 68.61 8.66
CA ALA A 880 6.57 69.76 9.24
C ALA A 880 7.91 69.41 9.91
N THR A 881 8.01 68.24 10.56
CA THR A 881 9.19 67.84 11.34
C THR A 881 10.04 66.76 10.66
N GLY A 882 9.51 66.07 9.65
CA GLY A 882 10.08 64.84 9.10
C GLY A 882 9.92 63.66 10.06
N ALA A 883 10.57 62.54 9.76
CA ALA A 883 10.53 61.35 10.60
C ALA A 883 11.57 61.45 11.74
N ARG A 884 11.09 61.44 12.99
CA ARG A 884 11.91 61.63 14.21
C ARG A 884 11.79 60.46 15.16
N ALA A 885 12.94 59.99 15.65
CA ALA A 885 13.07 58.87 16.57
C ALA A 885 13.26 59.34 18.02
N ILE A 886 12.52 58.69 18.93
CA ILE A 886 12.55 58.94 20.38
C ILE A 886 12.53 57.60 21.11
N ASN A 887 13.43 57.37 22.07
CA ASN A 887 13.55 56.06 22.73
C ASN A 887 13.84 56.17 24.24
N GLY A 888 14.04 55.02 24.88
CA GLY A 888 14.45 54.92 26.28
C GLY A 888 13.54 55.67 27.27
N GLU A 889 14.17 56.28 28.28
CA GLU A 889 13.48 57.03 29.33
C GLU A 889 12.80 58.30 28.81
N ILE A 890 13.33 58.93 27.75
CA ILE A 890 12.72 60.11 27.14
C ILE A 890 11.39 59.74 26.46
N ARG A 891 11.34 58.60 25.75
CA ARG A 891 10.09 58.05 25.18
C ARG A 891 9.10 57.65 26.26
N LYS A 892 9.55 56.99 27.33
CA LYS A 892 8.69 56.64 28.48
C LYS A 892 8.10 57.90 29.13
N LYS A 893 8.91 58.94 29.32
CA LYS A 893 8.48 60.23 29.88
C LYS A 893 7.47 60.93 28.97
N TRP A 894 7.72 60.97 27.67
CA TRP A 894 6.79 61.56 26.70
C TRP A 894 5.46 60.80 26.64
N ALA A 895 5.50 59.46 26.73
CA ALA A 895 4.29 58.63 26.83
C ALA A 895 3.48 58.93 28.10
N ALA A 896 4.14 59.11 29.26
CA ALA A 896 3.49 59.49 30.52
C ALA A 896 2.91 60.92 30.49
N LEU A 897 3.32 61.75 29.52
CA LEU A 897 2.79 63.08 29.24
C LEU A 897 1.75 63.07 28.10
N ASP A 898 1.15 61.92 27.79
CA ASP A 898 0.13 61.77 26.74
C ASP A 898 0.62 62.15 25.33
N TYR A 899 1.87 61.78 25.02
CA TYR A 899 2.50 61.88 23.70
C TYR A 899 2.30 63.25 23.00
N GLU A 900 1.77 63.25 21.78
CA GLU A 900 1.55 64.46 20.98
C GLU A 900 0.49 65.41 21.58
N ARG A 901 -0.44 64.90 22.39
CA ARG A 901 -1.43 65.73 23.07
C ARG A 901 -0.78 66.60 24.15
N GLY A 902 0.19 66.07 24.89
CA GLY A 902 1.00 66.83 25.85
C GLY A 902 1.99 67.80 25.20
N LEU A 903 3.12 67.30 24.69
CA LEU A 903 4.24 68.16 24.22
C LEU A 903 4.23 68.43 22.72
N GLY A 904 3.32 67.82 21.95
CA GLY A 904 3.38 67.83 20.49
C GLY A 904 4.40 66.84 19.95
N TYR A 905 4.74 66.99 18.67
CA TYR A 905 5.62 66.05 17.97
C TYR A 905 7.10 66.33 18.24
N PRO A 906 7.97 65.31 18.25
CA PRO A 906 9.41 65.53 18.28
C PRO A 906 9.85 66.35 17.06
N THR A 907 10.69 67.35 17.31
CA THR A 907 11.35 68.19 16.29
C THR A 907 12.80 67.75 16.06
N THR A 908 13.41 67.12 17.06
CA THR A 908 14.71 66.45 17.00
C THR A 908 14.54 64.94 17.14
N ASP A 909 15.53 64.20 16.64
CA ASP A 909 15.79 62.87 17.16
C ASP A 909 16.28 62.94 18.61
N GLU A 910 16.39 61.81 19.29
CA GLU A 910 17.07 61.74 20.58
C GLU A 910 18.58 61.95 20.38
N LEU A 911 19.07 63.12 20.79
CA LEU A 911 20.46 63.52 20.62
C LEU A 911 21.22 63.42 21.94
N ALA A 912 22.53 63.16 21.87
CA ALA A 912 23.42 63.41 22.99
C ALA A 912 23.49 64.93 23.26
N THR A 913 23.57 65.32 24.53
CA THR A 913 23.87 66.71 24.85
C THR A 913 25.30 67.07 24.41
N PRO A 914 25.54 68.32 23.99
CA PRO A 914 26.87 68.86 23.69
C PRO A 914 27.99 68.54 24.69
N ASP A 915 27.69 68.48 26.00
CA ASP A 915 28.64 68.14 27.06
C ASP A 915 28.91 66.63 27.22
N GLY A 916 28.21 65.78 26.46
CA GLY A 916 28.32 64.32 26.50
C GLY A 916 27.73 63.62 27.73
N ARG A 917 27.12 64.34 28.68
CA ARG A 917 26.62 63.76 29.95
C ARG A 917 25.19 63.23 29.89
N GLY A 918 24.41 63.59 28.87
CA GLY A 918 22.98 63.31 28.82
C GLY A 918 22.40 63.20 27.41
N ARG A 919 21.07 63.11 27.36
CA ARG A 919 20.27 62.91 26.14
C ARG A 919 19.09 63.88 26.14
N TYR A 920 18.61 64.30 24.96
CA TYR A 920 17.43 65.17 24.88
C TYR A 920 16.58 65.00 23.61
N ASN A 921 15.32 65.39 23.71
CA ASN A 921 14.42 65.69 22.59
C ASN A 921 13.74 67.06 22.77
N HIS A 922 13.54 67.79 21.68
CA HIS A 922 12.68 68.98 21.62
C HIS A 922 11.34 68.68 20.93
N PHE A 923 10.26 69.37 21.29
CA PHE A 923 8.90 69.10 20.79
C PHE A 923 8.16 70.37 20.31
N THR A 924 7.19 70.21 19.41
CA THR A 924 6.52 71.34 18.73
C THR A 924 5.73 72.27 19.63
N LYS A 925 5.21 71.84 20.80
CA LYS A 925 4.50 72.73 21.76
C LYS A 925 5.45 73.44 22.75
N GLY A 926 6.68 73.75 22.34
CA GLY A 926 7.65 74.48 23.17
C GLY A 926 8.16 73.69 24.39
N GLY A 927 8.13 72.36 24.31
CA GLY A 927 8.61 71.45 25.35
C GLY A 927 9.96 70.83 25.02
N SER A 928 10.64 70.33 26.04
CA SER A 928 11.84 69.48 25.90
C SER A 928 11.91 68.47 27.03
N ILE A 929 12.46 67.31 26.76
CA ILE A 929 12.74 66.30 27.77
C ILE A 929 14.25 66.03 27.73
N TYR A 930 14.90 66.12 28.88
CA TYR A 930 16.30 65.81 29.06
C TYR A 930 16.44 64.61 30.00
N TYR A 931 17.43 63.76 29.76
CA TYR A 931 17.74 62.58 30.55
C TYR A 931 19.23 62.53 30.92
N THR A 932 19.50 62.20 32.17
CA THR A 932 20.80 61.69 32.62
C THR A 932 20.59 60.45 33.50
N THR A 933 21.63 59.63 33.68
CA THR A 933 21.61 58.53 34.65
C THR A 933 21.48 58.99 36.11
N ALA A 934 21.90 60.23 36.42
CA ALA A 934 21.87 60.79 37.76
C ALA A 934 20.51 61.39 38.15
N THR A 935 19.78 61.97 37.19
CA THR A 935 18.51 62.66 37.46
C THR A 935 17.28 61.90 36.94
N GLY A 936 17.40 61.12 35.87
CA GLY A 936 16.26 60.55 35.16
C GLY A 936 15.73 61.49 34.08
N ALA A 937 14.56 61.16 33.50
CA ALA A 937 13.97 61.91 32.39
C ALA A 937 12.98 62.97 32.88
N HIS A 938 13.31 64.25 32.65
CA HIS A 938 12.55 65.40 33.12
C HIS A 938 12.12 66.32 31.99
N MET A 939 10.89 66.82 32.10
CA MET A 939 10.28 67.73 31.14
C MET A 939 10.44 69.19 31.58
N VAL A 940 10.93 70.01 30.66
CA VAL A 940 11.08 71.46 30.80
C VAL A 940 10.36 72.12 29.63
N LYS A 941 9.44 73.05 29.89
CA LYS A 941 8.60 73.70 28.85
C LYS A 941 8.46 75.21 29.09
N GLY A 942 7.86 75.90 28.13
CA GLY A 942 7.45 77.31 28.26
C GLY A 942 8.58 78.25 28.70
N GLU A 943 8.25 79.23 29.54
CA GLU A 943 9.20 80.27 29.96
C GLU A 943 10.36 79.76 30.83
N ILE A 944 10.16 78.66 31.56
CA ILE A 944 11.26 78.01 32.30
C ILE A 944 12.28 77.43 31.32
N ARG A 945 11.81 76.74 30.27
CA ARG A 945 12.68 76.24 29.18
C ARG A 945 13.35 77.40 28.45
N ASN A 946 12.61 78.46 28.11
CA ASN A 946 13.15 79.60 27.38
C ASN A 946 14.24 80.33 28.18
N ARG A 947 14.07 80.46 29.51
CA ARG A 947 15.10 81.01 30.40
C ARG A 947 16.33 80.11 30.48
N TRP A 948 16.15 78.81 30.68
CA TRP A 948 17.26 77.85 30.72
C TRP A 948 18.05 77.81 29.39
N ALA A 949 17.35 77.87 28.26
CA ALA A 949 17.95 77.99 26.93
C ALA A 949 18.81 79.26 26.80
N ALA A 950 18.29 80.41 27.23
CA ALA A 950 19.01 81.69 27.20
C ALA A 950 20.24 81.72 28.13
N LEU A 951 20.30 80.84 29.14
CA LEU A 951 21.46 80.66 30.02
C LEU A 951 22.50 79.66 29.47
N GLY A 952 22.24 79.03 28.32
CA GLY A 952 23.15 78.04 27.71
C GLY A 952 22.84 76.58 28.05
N TRP A 953 21.59 76.24 28.37
CA TRP A 953 21.13 74.86 28.57
C TRP A 953 21.96 74.10 29.64
N GLU A 954 22.39 72.86 29.37
CA GLU A 954 23.22 72.06 30.26
C GLU A 954 24.61 72.65 30.57
N TYR A 955 25.13 73.56 29.73
CA TYR A 955 26.35 74.33 30.04
C TYR A 955 26.10 75.51 31.00
N SER A 956 24.84 75.89 31.25
CA SER A 956 24.53 76.89 32.26
C SER A 956 24.95 76.42 33.65
N TYR A 957 25.10 77.36 34.60
CA TYR A 957 25.41 77.03 35.98
C TYR A 957 24.33 76.14 36.66
N LEU A 958 23.13 76.08 36.10
CA LEU A 958 22.04 75.21 36.55
C LEU A 958 22.25 73.74 36.17
N ARG A 959 22.93 73.48 35.04
CA ARG A 959 23.10 72.15 34.44
C ARG A 959 21.75 71.46 34.18
N TYR A 960 21.63 70.15 34.48
CA TYR A 960 20.47 69.33 34.12
C TYR A 960 19.25 69.51 35.02
N PRO A 961 18.01 69.33 34.51
CA PRO A 961 16.82 69.26 35.33
C PRO A 961 16.82 68.01 36.24
N LYS A 962 16.30 68.20 37.47
CA LYS A 962 16.03 67.19 38.52
C LYS A 962 14.54 67.02 38.80
N SER A 963 13.68 67.86 38.21
CA SER A 963 12.22 67.76 38.32
C SER A 963 11.57 68.14 37.00
N ASP A 964 10.33 67.70 36.80
CA ASP A 964 9.43 68.39 35.86
C ASP A 964 9.08 69.78 36.40
N GLU A 965 8.38 70.58 35.60
CA GLU A 965 7.65 71.73 36.10
C GLU A 965 6.54 71.32 37.10
N TYR A 966 6.61 71.83 38.33
CA TYR A 966 5.59 71.71 39.37
C TYR A 966 5.17 73.08 39.91
N VAL A 967 4.03 73.16 40.59
CA VAL A 967 3.55 74.41 41.20
C VAL A 967 3.97 74.47 42.67
N THR A 968 4.55 75.59 43.10
CA THR A 968 4.84 75.89 44.51
C THR A 968 4.55 77.36 44.81
N ASN A 969 3.81 77.64 45.89
CA ASN A 969 3.43 78.98 46.34
C ASN A 969 2.77 79.87 45.25
N GLY A 970 2.09 79.27 44.26
CA GLY A 970 1.48 79.98 43.12
C GLY A 970 2.41 80.26 41.94
N TRP A 971 3.65 79.77 41.96
CA TRP A 971 4.63 79.87 40.88
C TRP A 971 4.86 78.48 40.28
N TYR A 972 5.09 78.42 38.97
CA TYR A 972 5.67 77.23 38.33
C TYR A 972 7.16 77.17 38.66
N ARG A 973 7.71 75.97 38.83
CA ARG A 973 9.11 75.74 39.19
C ARG A 973 9.64 74.45 38.57
N SER A 974 10.88 74.49 38.09
CA SER A 974 11.69 73.30 37.83
C SER A 974 13.01 73.39 38.57
N ASP A 975 13.39 72.31 39.23
CA ASP A 975 14.69 72.19 39.91
C ASP A 975 15.74 71.62 38.95
N PHE A 976 16.97 72.08 39.09
CA PHE A 976 18.14 71.69 38.30
C PHE A 976 19.30 71.28 39.23
N GLU A 977 20.36 70.63 38.71
CA GLU A 977 21.51 70.18 39.52
C GLU A 977 22.07 71.33 40.37
N GLY A 978 22.36 72.47 39.72
CA GLY A 978 23.00 73.67 40.31
C GLY A 978 22.05 74.82 40.69
N GLY A 979 20.73 74.65 40.57
CA GLY A 979 19.77 75.67 41.02
C GLY A 979 18.32 75.30 40.78
N TYR A 980 17.47 76.31 40.60
CA TYR A 980 16.09 76.16 40.17
C TYR A 980 15.63 77.40 39.37
N ILE A 981 14.62 77.23 38.53
CA ILE A 981 13.96 78.35 37.83
C ILE A 981 12.50 78.37 38.26
N THR A 982 11.97 79.55 38.60
CA THR A 982 10.53 79.78 38.77
C THR A 982 9.95 80.64 37.64
N TYR A 983 8.65 80.53 37.43
CA TYR A 983 7.88 81.33 36.48
C TYR A 983 6.51 81.69 37.07
N SER A 984 6.09 82.93 36.85
CA SER A 984 4.73 83.41 37.09
C SER A 984 4.38 84.51 36.09
N ALA A 985 3.21 85.14 36.21
CA ALA A 985 2.77 86.22 35.32
C ALA A 985 3.72 87.44 35.27
N VAL A 986 4.68 87.57 36.20
CA VAL A 986 5.72 88.62 36.19
C VAL A 986 7.06 88.16 35.58
N GLY A 987 7.08 87.00 34.91
CA GLY A 987 8.25 86.46 34.19
C GLY A 987 8.97 85.32 34.90
N SER A 988 10.02 84.81 34.25
CA SER A 988 10.87 83.72 34.77
C SER A 988 12.09 84.26 35.54
N ARG A 989 12.48 83.56 36.61
CA ARG A 989 13.67 83.87 37.42
C ARG A 989 14.43 82.61 37.77
N ASP A 990 15.74 82.65 37.54
CA ASP A 990 16.72 81.61 37.85
C ASP A 990 17.44 81.90 39.18
N PHE A 991 17.66 80.85 39.95
CA PHE A 991 18.27 80.89 41.28
C PHE A 991 19.34 79.81 41.35
N ARG A 992 20.48 80.10 41.97
CA ARG A 992 21.58 79.15 42.20
C ARG A 992 21.46 78.56 43.61
N TRP A 993 21.85 77.29 43.76
CA TRP A 993 22.03 76.65 45.08
C TRP A 993 23.29 77.16 45.78
#